data_AF-A0A1I4L8P0-F1
#
_entry.id   AF-A0A1I4L8P0-F1
#
_cell.length_a   1.000
_cell.length_b   1.000
_cell.length_c   1.000
_cell.angle_alpha   90.00
_cell.angle_beta   90.00
_cell.angle_gamma   90.00
#
_symmetry.space_group_name_H-M   'P 1'
#
loop_
_entity.id
_entity.type
_entity.pdbx_description
1 polymer ?
#
loop_
_entity_poly.entity_id
_entity_poly.type
_entity_poly.pdbx_seq_one_letter_code
_entity_poly.pdbx_strand_id
1 'polypeptide(L)'
;MKCMETNPLNAYMEGRLPQSESIRFEKHLESCKDCQLHLEQWISKHDDFEDSSEEEGSDKAFMQNIMDQLTPYTPSEETDLAEVVKKAPQLINWKKRSLDIMKKITIAAVGLAVVISLGTYVSPTFAEYVKSFFNSTEQVDPGMKNAYNEGFVKPLGLKVTDQGITLEVKEILADTLRIAIICEAKDLDGNPLDLEKVRDLQFIIKDVTGNPLIDPNMGGWATSKKGDQLMIERALTEAITGEKKLPDEVIVELSWKKIGEVSGNWVLNVPIDMVKAKAVTKTIEINKQYTTPQGLIIDLKRMDMAPSLTLLSLATQLTPEIAQQKKEIIIANGLAEELKRGEPLLPFMLAHEIQDYKVVYELLDQDGKVVSAWDEISDKNLSIRKNNINNGMGGLGDASGMKWWHAFAPLIDKPEQLTFKLYAIYTKELADFSIKLNLADLNKKQVETVNNGSKLTFGSFSVKEDEKETDFGGQPVMGKGGIINIQAELAKDIVGLSVWQAKDENGKEYNARLEKKSTLNENGTVSFQGVLVIDQLLQQPKELTLSYHIAEKQNKDVNWQVHIDMNTTESTSIVGDIVKEEVPEELQPAKPQPEPQQPTKPQPEPQQPTKPQPEPPQTAKPQPEPQQPAKPQPEPQQPTKPQQPVNAEDEAAKKGFGLTNNFDSLYISPKELKRIYNIDFIVHDAKKDKYGVYEMAFFDIKNQKELSVLKFNDVEIGTMIASDGFQFLQLSDGPYIRIEDLKKKGIIK
;
A
#
# COMPACT_ATOMS: atom_id res chain seq x y z
N MET A 1 33.91 25.42 8.84
CA MET A 1 33.37 26.68 9.39
C MET A 1 34.22 27.09 10.59
N LYS A 2 34.26 28.37 10.99
CA LYS A 2 34.78 28.74 12.32
C LYS A 2 33.76 28.23 13.35
N CYS A 3 34.21 27.73 14.50
CA CYS A 3 33.33 27.30 15.59
C CYS A 3 32.31 28.40 15.87
N MET A 4 31.03 28.04 15.88
CA MET A 4 29.96 29.03 16.07
C MET A 4 29.84 29.40 17.55
N GLU A 5 29.48 30.65 17.82
CA GLU A 5 29.07 31.11 19.15
C GLU A 5 27.76 30.41 19.58
N THR A 6 27.28 30.61 20.80
CA THR A 6 26.14 29.87 21.38
C THR A 6 24.80 30.02 20.62
N ASN A 7 24.64 31.05 19.79
CA ASN A 7 23.36 31.41 19.18
C ASN A 7 22.92 30.45 18.02
N PRO A 8 23.80 30.04 17.09
CA PRO A 8 23.48 29.01 16.08
C PRO A 8 23.22 27.61 16.62
N LEU A 9 23.80 27.24 17.77
CA LEU A 9 23.54 25.95 18.43
C LEU A 9 22.09 25.86 18.92
N ASN A 10 21.58 26.92 19.55
CA ASN A 10 20.17 26.97 19.97
C ASN A 10 19.24 26.91 18.75
N ALA A 11 19.52 27.72 17.72
CA ALA A 11 18.74 27.71 16.49
C ALA A 11 18.77 26.35 15.76
N TYR A 12 19.87 25.59 15.86
CA TYR A 12 19.94 24.21 15.39
C TYR A 12 19.01 23.29 16.19
N MET A 13 19.16 23.28 17.51
CA MET A 13 18.40 22.39 18.41
C MET A 13 16.89 22.70 18.40
N GLU A 14 16.52 23.96 18.17
CA GLU A 14 15.13 24.42 18.09
C GLU A 14 14.56 24.32 16.67
N GLY A 15 15.29 23.70 15.72
CA GLY A 15 14.82 23.49 14.35
C GLY A 15 14.65 24.77 13.51
N ARG A 16 15.27 25.88 13.92
CA ARG A 16 15.17 27.19 13.27
C ARG A 16 16.28 27.45 12.23
N LEU A 17 17.25 26.55 12.10
CA LEU A 17 18.31 26.67 11.08
C LEU A 17 17.81 26.25 9.69
N PRO A 18 18.10 27.03 8.63
CA PRO A 18 17.88 26.60 7.25
C PRO A 18 18.60 25.28 6.95
N GLN A 19 17.98 24.40 6.16
CA GLN A 19 18.45 23.03 5.90
C GLN A 19 19.90 22.97 5.39
N SER A 20 20.30 23.90 4.52
CA SER A 20 21.67 23.98 3.98
C SER A 20 22.71 24.36 5.04
N GLU A 21 22.30 25.06 6.10
CA GLU A 21 23.12 25.44 7.23
C GLU A 21 23.14 24.34 8.30
N SER A 22 22.01 23.67 8.53
CA SER A 22 21.89 22.46 9.36
C SER A 22 22.87 21.38 8.92
N ILE A 23 22.89 21.05 7.62
CA ILE A 23 23.79 20.03 7.05
C ILE A 23 25.26 20.42 7.20
N ARG A 24 25.58 21.72 7.03
CA ARG A 24 26.95 22.20 7.22
C ARG A 24 27.36 22.15 8.69
N PHE A 25 26.42 22.44 9.59
CA PHE A 25 26.63 22.40 11.02
C PHE A 25 26.84 20.96 11.52
N GLU A 26 26.01 20.02 11.07
CA GLU A 26 26.14 18.58 11.33
C GLU A 26 27.51 18.04 10.88
N LYS A 27 27.92 18.32 9.64
CA LYS A 27 29.26 17.94 9.14
C LYS A 27 30.40 18.56 9.93
N HIS A 28 30.20 19.73 10.52
CA HIS A 28 31.19 20.36 11.38
C HIS A 28 31.22 19.70 12.76
N LEU A 29 30.05 19.40 13.34
CA LEU A 29 29.91 18.67 14.60
C LEU A 29 30.54 17.28 14.56
N GLU A 30 30.51 16.59 13.42
CA GLU A 30 31.16 15.29 13.24
C GLU A 30 32.67 15.31 13.52
N SER A 31 33.33 16.47 13.37
CA SER A 31 34.79 16.59 13.43
C SER A 31 35.31 17.63 14.44
N CYS A 32 34.43 18.40 15.09
CA CYS A 32 34.82 19.51 15.97
C CYS A 32 34.51 19.22 17.45
N LYS A 33 35.55 18.96 18.25
CA LYS A 33 35.42 18.65 19.69
C LYS A 33 34.83 19.79 20.53
N ASP A 34 35.13 21.04 20.18
CA ASP A 34 34.63 22.20 20.93
C ASP A 34 33.11 22.38 20.73
N CYS A 35 32.63 22.16 19.50
CA CYS A 35 31.19 22.21 19.22
C CYS A 35 30.44 20.99 19.79
N GLN A 36 31.08 19.81 19.83
CA GLN A 36 30.55 18.63 20.53
C GLN A 36 30.38 18.93 22.02
N LEU A 37 31.39 19.54 22.66
CA LEU A 37 31.35 19.89 24.08
C LEU A 37 30.28 20.95 24.40
N HIS A 38 30.14 21.99 23.56
CA HIS A 38 29.07 22.98 23.74
C HIS A 38 27.67 22.39 23.59
N LEU A 39 27.48 21.43 22.67
CA LEU A 39 26.23 20.72 22.49
C LEU A 39 25.92 19.80 23.68
N GLU A 40 26.92 19.06 24.17
CA GLU A 40 26.80 18.23 25.38
C GLU A 40 26.42 19.09 26.61
N GLN A 41 27.05 20.26 26.75
CA GLN A 41 26.68 21.23 27.79
C GLN A 41 25.26 21.77 27.63
N TRP A 42 24.78 21.96 26.40
CA TRP A 42 23.42 22.40 26.14
C TRP A 42 22.39 21.31 26.52
N ILE A 43 22.62 20.07 26.10
CA ILE A 43 21.78 18.90 26.44
C ILE A 43 21.72 18.72 27.95
N SER A 44 22.87 18.73 28.63
CA SER A 44 22.93 18.59 30.09
C SER A 44 22.23 19.73 30.85
N LYS A 45 22.13 20.93 30.26
CA LYS A 45 21.39 22.07 30.85
C LYS A 45 19.89 22.00 30.60
N HIS A 46 19.42 21.12 29.73
CA HIS A 46 18.01 20.96 29.38
C HIS A 46 17.46 19.56 29.76
N ASP A 47 18.30 18.62 30.20
CA ASP A 47 17.89 17.38 30.89
C ASP A 47 17.36 17.64 32.32
N ASP A 48 17.65 18.81 32.93
CA ASP A 48 17.18 19.18 34.28
C ASP A 48 15.84 19.93 34.30
N PHE A 49 15.14 20.08 33.17
CA PHE A 49 13.86 20.78 33.10
C PHE A 49 12.65 19.83 33.33
N GLU A 50 12.70 19.08 34.43
CA GLU A 50 11.50 18.50 35.06
C GLU A 50 11.32 18.97 36.52
N ASP A 51 12.16 19.89 37.04
CA ASP A 51 12.07 20.34 38.45
C ASP A 51 12.25 21.86 38.65
N SER A 52 11.80 22.67 37.68
CA SER A 52 11.66 24.12 37.89
C SER A 52 10.27 24.63 37.49
N SER A 53 9.24 24.08 38.12
CA SER A 53 8.09 24.91 38.48
C SER A 53 8.53 25.85 39.59
N GLU A 54 8.42 27.16 39.36
CA GLU A 54 8.41 28.14 40.43
C GLU A 54 7.27 27.79 41.40
N GLU A 55 7.58 27.08 42.49
CA GLU A 55 6.71 27.03 43.67
C GLU A 55 7.30 27.92 44.75
N GLU A 56 6.57 29.02 44.99
CA GLU A 56 6.66 29.80 46.20
C GLU A 56 6.64 28.90 47.44
N GLY A 57 7.51 29.21 48.39
CA GLY A 57 7.95 28.30 49.45
C GLY A 57 6.82 27.61 50.24
N SER A 58 6.96 26.30 50.41
CA SER A 58 6.22 25.53 51.39
C SER A 58 7.09 25.18 52.60
N ASP A 59 6.47 25.35 53.76
CA ASP A 59 7.09 25.53 55.07
C ASP A 59 7.63 24.22 55.66
N LYS A 60 8.92 24.18 56.03
CA LYS A 60 9.59 22.99 56.62
C LYS A 60 8.92 22.47 57.89
N ALA A 61 8.13 23.30 58.57
CA ALA A 61 7.36 22.92 59.74
C ALA A 61 6.20 21.96 59.42
N PHE A 62 5.63 22.03 58.20
CA PHE A 62 4.54 21.17 57.77
C PHE A 62 5.00 19.73 57.52
N MET A 63 6.16 19.56 56.88
CA MET A 63 6.75 18.24 56.61
C MET A 63 7.15 17.48 57.90
N GLN A 64 7.64 18.20 58.92
CA GLN A 64 8.00 17.57 60.19
C GLN A 64 6.76 17.09 60.96
N ASN A 65 5.63 17.79 60.85
CA ASN A 65 4.36 17.41 61.47
C ASN A 65 3.75 16.15 60.81
N ILE A 66 3.96 15.95 59.51
CA ILE A 66 3.54 14.71 58.83
C ILE A 66 4.42 13.51 59.21
N MET A 67 5.74 13.72 59.37
CA MET A 67 6.65 12.65 59.79
C MET A 67 6.43 12.20 61.24
N ASP A 68 6.05 13.12 62.13
CA ASP A 68 5.75 12.80 63.53
C ASP A 68 4.39 12.09 63.71
N GLN A 69 3.50 12.13 62.70
CA GLN A 69 2.17 11.48 62.75
C GLN A 69 2.14 10.05 62.16
N LEU A 70 3.25 9.53 61.62
CA LEU A 70 3.27 8.27 60.85
C LEU A 70 4.04 7.09 61.46
N THR A 71 4.22 7.02 62.79
CA THR A 71 4.64 5.74 63.42
C THR A 71 3.79 5.43 64.67
N PRO A 72 3.32 4.17 64.84
CA PRO A 72 4.21 2.99 64.91
C PRO A 72 3.73 1.71 64.21
N TYR A 73 4.66 0.95 63.62
CA TYR A 73 4.64 -0.51 63.73
C TYR A 73 6.06 -1.10 63.75
N THR A 74 6.26 -2.03 64.69
CA THR A 74 7.51 -2.66 65.13
C THR A 74 7.96 -3.84 64.25
N PRO A 75 9.27 -4.07 64.04
CA PRO A 75 9.82 -5.28 63.45
C PRO A 75 9.97 -6.43 64.47
N SER A 76 9.70 -7.66 64.07
CA SER A 76 10.10 -8.88 64.81
C SER A 76 11.39 -9.47 64.21
N GLU A 77 12.45 -9.47 65.01
CA GLU A 77 13.49 -10.49 65.27
C GLU A 77 13.68 -11.64 64.25
N GLU A 78 14.86 -12.19 63.96
CA GLU A 78 16.29 -11.92 64.20
C GLU A 78 17.01 -13.06 63.45
N THR A 79 18.05 -12.80 62.65
CA THR A 79 19.15 -13.78 62.50
C THR A 79 20.44 -13.04 62.18
N ASP A 80 21.42 -13.27 63.05
CA ASP A 80 22.71 -12.60 63.20
C ASP A 80 23.58 -12.51 61.93
N LEU A 81 23.92 -11.28 61.57
CA LEU A 81 25.02 -10.89 60.69
C LEU A 81 26.19 -10.43 61.56
N ALA A 82 26.92 -11.38 62.13
CA ALA A 82 28.15 -11.11 62.87
C ALA A 82 29.25 -12.13 62.53
N GLU A 83 29.49 -12.38 61.25
CA GLU A 83 30.80 -12.86 60.80
C GLU A 83 31.06 -12.45 59.35
N VAL A 84 32.31 -12.08 59.07
CA VAL A 84 32.85 -11.77 57.73
C VAL A 84 32.66 -10.34 57.21
N VAL A 85 33.06 -9.33 58.01
CA VAL A 85 33.82 -8.19 57.46
C VAL A 85 35.27 -8.37 57.90
N LYS A 86 36.10 -8.94 57.01
CA LYS A 86 37.55 -8.67 56.91
C LYS A 86 38.15 -9.35 55.68
N LYS A 87 38.61 -8.49 54.76
CA LYS A 87 39.65 -8.64 53.72
C LYS A 87 39.17 -8.55 52.26
N ALA A 88 39.40 -7.37 51.67
CA ALA A 88 39.58 -7.18 50.23
C ALA A 88 41.03 -7.59 49.81
N PRO A 89 41.42 -7.52 48.52
CA PRO A 89 41.05 -8.42 47.44
C PRO A 89 42.30 -9.12 46.85
N GLN A 90 42.16 -10.33 46.30
CA GLN A 90 43.20 -10.91 45.43
C GLN A 90 42.70 -11.05 43.99
N LEU A 91 43.44 -10.40 43.10
CA LEU A 91 43.32 -10.41 41.65
C LEU A 91 43.37 -11.85 41.12
N ILE A 92 42.31 -12.31 40.46
CA ILE A 92 42.29 -13.59 39.76
C ILE A 92 42.62 -13.37 38.28
N ASN A 93 43.63 -14.12 37.83
CA ASN A 93 44.36 -13.97 36.59
C ASN A 93 43.59 -14.59 35.40
N TRP A 94 43.23 -13.76 34.41
CA TRP A 94 42.30 -14.05 33.30
C TRP A 94 42.91 -14.75 32.07
N LYS A 95 43.95 -15.56 32.24
CA LYS A 95 44.57 -16.32 31.12
C LYS A 95 44.75 -17.79 31.47
N LYS A 96 43.70 -18.59 31.25
CA LYS A 96 43.70 -20.02 30.86
C LYS A 96 42.30 -20.63 31.04
N ARG A 97 41.39 -20.39 30.09
CA ARG A 97 40.29 -21.32 29.78
C ARG A 97 39.63 -21.03 28.42
N SER A 98 40.46 -20.91 27.39
CA SER A 98 40.04 -21.04 26.00
C SER A 98 40.70 -22.31 25.46
N LEU A 99 39.93 -23.40 25.25
CA LEU A 99 40.15 -24.43 24.21
C LEU A 99 39.30 -25.72 24.32
N ASP A 100 38.35 -25.87 25.25
CA ASP A 100 37.61 -27.15 25.35
C ASP A 100 36.09 -27.06 25.53
N ILE A 101 35.47 -25.99 25.01
CA ILE A 101 34.00 -25.88 24.84
C ILE A 101 33.68 -25.65 23.36
N MET A 102 34.42 -26.30 22.48
CA MET A 102 34.18 -26.32 21.04
C MET A 102 34.11 -27.77 20.59
N LYS A 103 32.97 -28.44 20.85
CA LYS A 103 32.56 -29.66 20.10
C LYS A 103 31.18 -30.26 20.38
N LYS A 104 30.30 -29.66 21.19
CA LYS A 104 28.92 -30.17 21.35
C LYS A 104 27.90 -29.05 21.59
N ILE A 105 27.62 -28.26 20.57
CA ILE A 105 26.36 -27.50 20.48
C ILE A 105 25.47 -28.26 19.51
N THR A 106 24.65 -29.15 20.05
CA THR A 106 23.50 -29.68 19.33
C THR A 106 22.48 -28.55 19.29
N ILE A 107 22.21 -28.04 18.09
CA ILE A 107 21.27 -26.95 17.82
C ILE A 107 19.87 -27.39 18.26
N ALA A 108 19.38 -26.79 19.33
CA ALA A 108 17.95 -26.71 19.61
C ALA A 108 17.55 -25.25 19.40
N ALA A 109 16.98 -24.94 18.24
CA ALA A 109 16.35 -23.65 17.98
C ALA A 109 15.07 -23.57 18.85
N VAL A 110 15.19 -22.94 20.01
CA VAL A 110 14.04 -22.53 20.83
C VAL A 110 14.00 -21.02 20.77
N GLY A 111 12.90 -20.46 20.27
CA GLY A 111 12.69 -19.02 20.20
C GLY A 111 13.02 -18.37 21.54
N LEU A 112 13.99 -17.47 21.54
CA LEU A 112 14.41 -16.76 22.74
C LEU A 112 13.33 -15.71 23.05
N ALA A 113 12.33 -16.06 23.84
CA ALA A 113 11.41 -15.08 24.43
C ALA A 113 12.15 -14.34 25.54
N VAL A 114 12.86 -13.27 25.19
CA VAL A 114 13.43 -12.35 26.18
C VAL A 114 12.31 -11.41 26.61
N VAL A 115 11.76 -11.64 27.81
CA VAL A 115 10.87 -10.67 28.47
C VAL A 115 11.75 -9.51 28.95
N ILE A 116 11.92 -8.51 28.11
CA ILE A 116 12.40 -7.19 28.53
C ILE A 116 11.16 -6.39 28.87
N SER A 117 10.87 -6.22 30.16
CA SER A 117 9.94 -5.19 30.62
C SER A 117 10.57 -3.83 30.30
N LEU A 118 10.13 -3.16 29.23
CA LEU A 118 10.63 -1.85 28.79
C LEU A 118 10.14 -0.72 29.73
N GLY A 119 10.52 -0.77 31.01
CA GLY A 119 10.22 0.28 31.99
C GLY A 119 11.12 1.51 31.83
N THR A 120 10.49 2.67 31.68
CA THR A 120 11.03 4.05 31.60
C THR A 120 11.75 4.44 30.29
N TYR A 121 11.35 5.60 29.74
CA TYR A 121 12.07 6.27 28.64
C TYR A 121 13.21 7.05 29.27
N VAL A 122 14.39 7.00 28.66
CA VAL A 122 15.52 7.88 28.96
C VAL A 122 15.75 8.73 27.71
N SER A 123 15.96 10.03 27.87
CA SER A 123 16.48 10.87 26.79
C SER A 123 17.76 10.21 26.26
N PRO A 124 17.90 9.99 24.93
CA PRO A 124 19.05 9.30 24.39
C PRO A 124 20.33 10.09 24.70
N THR A 125 21.38 9.39 25.11
CA THR A 125 22.69 10.04 25.28
C THR A 125 23.21 10.57 23.93
N PHE A 126 24.08 11.59 23.91
CA PHE A 126 24.65 12.11 22.66
C PHE A 126 25.31 11.02 21.78
N ALA A 127 25.91 9.99 22.42
CA ALA A 127 26.48 8.85 21.71
C ALA A 127 25.43 7.97 21.02
N GLU A 128 24.20 7.90 21.53
CA GLU A 128 23.05 7.25 20.91
C GLU A 128 22.40 8.18 19.86
N TYR A 129 22.38 9.50 20.11
CA TYR A 129 21.90 10.54 19.19
C TYR A 129 22.61 10.55 17.83
N VAL A 130 23.94 10.52 17.84
CA VAL A 130 24.75 10.53 16.61
C VAL A 130 24.75 9.17 15.91
N LYS A 131 24.49 8.08 16.64
CA LYS A 131 24.46 6.71 16.08
C LYS A 131 23.08 6.28 15.59
N SER A 132 22.02 6.99 15.96
CA SER A 132 20.66 6.61 15.60
C SER A 132 20.42 6.70 14.09
N PHE A 133 19.83 5.65 13.53
CA PHE A 133 19.40 5.65 12.14
C PHE A 133 18.33 6.72 11.86
N PHE A 134 17.39 6.89 12.80
CA PHE A 134 16.25 7.80 12.68
C PHE A 134 16.65 9.28 12.67
N ASN A 135 17.80 9.61 13.25
CA ASN A 135 18.32 10.97 13.26
C ASN A 135 19.34 11.25 12.14
N SER A 136 20.14 10.26 11.75
CA SER A 136 21.33 10.47 10.90
C SER A 136 21.08 10.34 9.38
N THR A 137 19.84 10.21 8.91
CA THR A 137 19.54 9.74 7.54
C THR A 137 18.60 10.68 6.77
N GLU A 138 18.93 10.94 5.49
CA GLU A 138 18.07 11.72 4.55
C GLU A 138 16.80 10.97 4.13
N GLN A 139 16.79 9.64 4.25
CA GLN A 139 15.66 8.76 3.91
C GLN A 139 14.58 8.68 5.00
N VAL A 140 14.83 9.24 6.18
CA VAL A 140 13.88 9.23 7.30
C VAL A 140 12.98 10.46 7.21
N ASP A 141 11.66 10.25 7.22
CA ASP A 141 10.71 11.34 7.10
C ASP A 141 10.74 12.29 8.33
N PRO A 142 10.28 13.55 8.17
CA PRO A 142 10.30 14.54 9.26
C PRO A 142 9.55 14.09 10.52
N GLY A 143 8.53 13.25 10.36
CA GLY A 143 7.74 12.74 11.47
C GLY A 143 8.51 11.75 12.35
N MET A 144 9.30 10.86 11.75
CA MET A 144 10.14 9.93 12.52
C MET A 144 11.23 10.68 13.29
N LYS A 145 11.77 11.74 12.69
CA LYS A 145 12.72 12.64 13.37
C LYS A 145 12.07 13.35 14.55
N ASN A 146 10.83 13.80 14.41
CA ASN A 146 10.08 14.38 15.52
C ASN A 146 9.89 13.36 16.66
N ALA A 147 9.40 12.17 16.34
CA ALA A 147 9.24 11.09 17.32
C ALA A 147 10.56 10.72 18.02
N TYR A 148 11.68 10.70 17.29
CA TYR A 148 13.00 10.50 17.86
C TYR A 148 13.34 11.60 18.87
N ASN A 149 13.19 12.88 18.49
CA ASN A 149 13.48 14.02 19.35
C ASN A 149 12.56 14.08 20.58
N GLU A 150 11.32 13.61 20.45
CA GLU A 150 10.37 13.48 21.56
C GLU A 150 10.58 12.21 22.40
N GLY A 151 11.60 11.40 22.10
CA GLY A 151 11.99 10.22 22.88
C GLY A 151 11.20 8.94 22.57
N PHE A 152 10.42 8.88 21.49
CA PHE A 152 9.63 7.70 21.07
C PHE A 152 10.44 6.65 20.30
N VAL A 153 11.76 6.82 20.25
CA VAL A 153 12.69 5.83 19.70
C VAL A 153 13.51 5.23 20.83
N LYS A 154 13.59 3.89 20.85
CA LYS A 154 14.40 3.15 21.83
C LYS A 154 15.49 2.35 21.12
N PRO A 155 16.76 2.47 21.55
CA PRO A 155 17.77 1.49 21.16
C PRO A 155 17.42 0.12 21.76
N LEU A 156 17.65 -0.91 20.96
CA LEU A 156 17.47 -2.31 21.30
C LEU A 156 18.77 -3.06 21.00
N GLY A 157 18.96 -4.17 21.71
CA GLY A 157 20.07 -5.10 21.50
C GLY A 157 19.57 -6.53 21.34
N LEU A 158 18.36 -6.71 20.79
CA LEU A 158 17.75 -8.02 20.62
C LEU A 158 18.41 -8.74 19.45
N LYS A 159 18.90 -9.95 19.69
CA LYS A 159 19.67 -10.73 18.69
C LYS A 159 19.20 -12.16 18.64
N VAL A 160 19.20 -12.73 17.44
CA VAL A 160 19.01 -14.17 17.20
C VAL A 160 20.10 -14.64 16.25
N THR A 161 20.64 -15.84 16.51
CA THR A 161 21.66 -16.44 15.64
C THR A 161 21.19 -17.80 15.18
N ASP A 162 21.24 -18.02 13.86
CA ASP A 162 21.02 -19.32 13.25
C ASP A 162 21.94 -19.45 12.03
N GLN A 163 22.40 -20.67 11.74
CA GLN A 163 23.30 -20.97 10.62
C GLN A 163 24.54 -20.07 10.50
N GLY A 164 25.08 -19.61 11.64
CA GLY A 164 26.23 -18.73 11.67
C GLY A 164 25.96 -17.27 11.25
N ILE A 165 24.69 -16.88 11.16
CA ILE A 165 24.28 -15.50 10.91
C ILE A 165 23.56 -14.98 12.14
N THR A 166 23.97 -13.83 12.64
CA THR A 166 23.32 -13.11 13.73
C THR A 166 22.48 -11.97 13.14
N LEU A 167 21.17 -12.01 13.36
CA LEU A 167 20.25 -10.91 13.10
C LEU A 167 20.08 -10.10 14.39
N GLU A 168 20.21 -8.77 14.31
CA GLU A 168 20.11 -7.84 15.42
C GLU A 168 19.08 -6.73 15.12
N VAL A 169 18.16 -6.51 16.06
CA VAL A 169 17.30 -5.32 16.08
C VAL A 169 18.00 -4.25 16.91
N LYS A 170 18.28 -3.11 16.26
CA LYS A 170 19.05 -1.99 16.80
C LYS A 170 18.22 -0.92 17.45
N GLU A 171 17.10 -0.59 16.84
CA GLU A 171 16.26 0.53 17.26
C GLU A 171 14.81 0.24 16.91
N ILE A 172 13.91 0.79 17.70
CA ILE A 172 12.48 0.76 17.42
C ILE A 172 11.87 2.14 17.65
N LEU A 173 11.06 2.58 16.70
CA LEU A 173 10.08 3.64 16.85
C LEU A 173 8.70 2.98 16.96
N ALA A 174 7.95 3.32 17.99
CA ALA A 174 6.57 2.87 18.10
C ALA A 174 5.68 3.97 18.66
N ASP A 175 4.66 4.34 17.90
CA ASP A 175 3.53 5.12 18.39
C ASP A 175 2.21 4.52 17.92
N THR A 176 1.09 5.19 18.20
CA THR A 176 -0.24 4.68 17.85
C THR A 176 -0.51 4.63 16.35
N LEU A 177 0.24 5.36 15.52
CA LEU A 177 0.03 5.48 14.08
C LEU A 177 1.00 4.62 13.26
N ARG A 178 2.18 4.28 13.78
CA ARG A 178 3.14 3.40 13.10
C ARG A 178 4.15 2.73 14.03
N ILE A 179 4.71 1.63 13.54
CA ILE A 179 5.88 0.98 14.13
C ILE A 179 6.96 0.88 13.06
N ALA A 180 8.18 1.31 13.39
CA ALA A 180 9.36 1.17 12.54
C ALA A 180 10.52 0.55 13.31
N ILE A 181 11.17 -0.46 12.72
CA ILE A 181 12.28 -1.20 13.32
C ILE A 181 13.50 -1.11 12.42
N ILE A 182 14.67 -0.90 13.04
CA ILE A 182 15.97 -0.94 12.38
C ILE A 182 16.65 -2.27 12.73
N CYS A 183 17.06 -3.02 11.71
CA CYS A 183 17.80 -4.26 11.88
C CYS A 183 19.06 -4.35 11.01
N GLU A 184 20.01 -5.16 11.44
CA GLU A 184 21.20 -5.53 10.69
C GLU A 184 21.47 -7.04 10.83
N ALA A 185 22.15 -7.63 9.86
CA ALA A 185 22.62 -9.01 9.95
C ALA A 185 24.15 -9.08 9.81
N LYS A 186 24.77 -10.04 10.50
CA LYS A 186 26.22 -10.26 10.49
C LYS A 186 26.56 -11.75 10.40
N ASP A 187 27.66 -12.08 9.74
CA ASP A 187 28.21 -13.44 9.76
C ASP A 187 28.98 -13.74 11.07
N LEU A 188 29.52 -14.97 11.20
CA LEU A 188 30.31 -15.40 12.35
C LEU A 188 31.58 -14.56 12.58
N ASP A 189 32.13 -13.98 11.53
CA ASP A 189 33.33 -13.14 11.58
C ASP A 189 33.00 -11.68 11.91
N GLY A 190 31.70 -11.36 12.02
CA GLY A 190 31.19 -10.03 12.33
C GLY A 190 31.07 -9.12 11.11
N ASN A 191 31.26 -9.64 9.89
CA ASN A 191 31.06 -8.88 8.67
C ASN A 191 29.56 -8.66 8.44
N PRO A 192 29.15 -7.46 8.02
CA PRO A 192 27.76 -7.19 7.71
C PRO A 192 27.27 -8.03 6.52
N LEU A 193 26.01 -8.46 6.61
CA LEU A 193 25.31 -9.19 5.57
C LEU A 193 24.15 -8.35 5.05
N ASP A 194 23.95 -8.42 3.75
CA ASP A 194 22.89 -7.69 3.08
C ASP A 194 21.51 -8.33 3.29
N LEU A 195 20.55 -7.53 3.74
CA LEU A 195 19.15 -7.91 3.95
C LEU A 195 18.22 -7.55 2.76
N GLU A 196 18.75 -7.19 1.59
CA GLU A 196 17.99 -6.74 0.41
C GLU A 196 16.88 -7.70 -0.09
N LYS A 197 17.00 -9.01 0.15
CA LYS A 197 15.98 -10.00 -0.27
C LYS A 197 14.84 -10.09 0.75
N VAL A 198 14.01 -9.05 0.82
CA VAL A 198 12.85 -8.97 1.74
C VAL A 198 11.70 -9.96 1.42
N ARG A 199 11.81 -10.77 0.36
CA ARG A 199 10.79 -11.79 0.02
C ARG A 199 10.66 -12.87 1.09
N ASP A 200 11.73 -13.12 1.84
CA ASP A 200 11.77 -14.13 2.89
C ASP A 200 11.47 -13.57 4.29
N LEU A 201 11.18 -12.26 4.38
CA LEU A 201 10.83 -11.53 5.61
C LEU A 201 9.32 -11.63 5.90
N GLN A 202 8.96 -11.92 7.15
CA GLN A 202 7.64 -11.69 7.69
C GLN A 202 7.68 -10.64 8.82
N PHE A 203 6.82 -9.63 8.71
CA PHE A 203 6.63 -8.57 9.69
C PHE A 203 5.19 -8.61 10.23
N ILE A 204 5.00 -9.20 11.41
CA ILE A 204 3.66 -9.44 11.97
C ILE A 204 3.54 -8.73 13.31
N ILE A 205 2.53 -7.88 13.46
CA ILE A 205 2.20 -7.22 14.72
C ILE A 205 1.08 -8.02 15.39
N LYS A 206 1.32 -8.47 16.62
CA LYS A 206 0.43 -9.36 17.38
C LYS A 206 0.03 -8.73 18.71
N ASP A 207 -1.11 -9.14 19.24
CA ASP A 207 -1.43 -8.95 20.65
C ASP A 207 -0.60 -9.90 21.54
N VAL A 208 -0.69 -9.71 22.85
CA VAL A 208 0.00 -10.56 23.84
C VAL A 208 -0.44 -12.02 23.84
N THR A 209 -1.58 -12.34 23.22
CA THR A 209 -2.07 -13.72 23.05
C THR A 209 -1.58 -14.37 21.75
N GLY A 210 -0.87 -13.62 20.90
CA GLY A 210 -0.29 -14.08 19.65
C GLY A 210 -1.20 -13.92 18.43
N ASN A 211 -2.37 -13.26 18.56
CA ASN A 211 -3.23 -13.02 17.41
C ASN A 211 -2.72 -11.80 16.62
N PRO A 212 -2.67 -11.87 15.28
CA PRO A 212 -2.31 -10.72 14.47
C PRO A 212 -3.34 -9.59 14.62
N LEU A 213 -2.83 -8.36 14.81
CA LEU A 213 -3.64 -7.14 14.86
C LEU A 213 -4.05 -6.67 13.46
N ILE A 214 -3.19 -6.92 12.47
CA ILE A 214 -3.43 -6.65 11.06
C ILE A 214 -3.24 -7.95 10.30
N ASP A 215 -4.07 -8.22 9.30
CA ASP A 215 -3.94 -9.44 8.49
C ASP A 215 -2.51 -9.56 7.94
N PRO A 216 -1.78 -10.67 8.23
CA PRO A 216 -0.43 -10.88 7.72
C PRO A 216 -0.35 -11.00 6.20
N ASN A 217 -1.46 -11.32 5.53
CA ASN A 217 -1.54 -11.43 4.07
C ASN A 217 -1.84 -10.08 3.41
N MET A 218 -2.30 -9.10 4.19
CA MET A 218 -2.34 -7.72 3.71
C MET A 218 -0.92 -7.17 3.68
N GLY A 219 -0.57 -6.52 2.56
CA GLY A 219 0.71 -5.81 2.40
C GLY A 219 0.80 -4.59 3.33
N GLY A 220 1.49 -3.53 2.88
CA GLY A 220 1.46 -2.24 3.58
C GLY A 220 2.52 -2.05 4.67
N TRP A 221 3.51 -2.93 4.75
CA TRP A 221 4.80 -2.58 5.33
C TRP A 221 5.78 -2.17 4.23
N ALA A 222 6.64 -1.20 4.53
CA ALA A 222 7.66 -0.69 3.63
C ALA A 222 9.04 -0.96 4.19
N THR A 223 10.04 -0.93 3.31
CA THR A 223 11.45 -1.04 3.71
C THR A 223 12.28 0.06 3.08
N SER A 224 13.29 0.48 3.82
CA SER A 224 14.35 1.36 3.30
C SER A 224 15.69 0.90 3.87
N LYS A 225 16.78 1.23 3.17
CA LYS A 225 18.12 0.73 3.50
C LYS A 225 19.15 1.85 3.44
N LYS A 226 20.05 1.86 4.42
CA LYS A 226 21.27 2.70 4.44
C LYS A 226 22.44 1.87 4.91
N GLY A 227 23.46 1.74 4.06
CA GLY A 227 24.58 0.83 4.33
C GLY A 227 24.06 -0.58 4.60
N ASP A 228 24.41 -1.15 5.74
CA ASP A 228 24.04 -2.52 6.12
C ASP A 228 22.77 -2.60 6.98
N GLN A 229 22.13 -1.46 7.23
CA GLN A 229 20.95 -1.36 8.08
C GLN A 229 19.67 -1.31 7.23
N LEU A 230 18.70 -2.14 7.59
CA LEU A 230 17.37 -2.20 7.00
C LEU A 230 16.36 -1.61 8.00
N MET A 231 15.60 -0.61 7.55
CA MET A 231 14.40 -0.15 8.23
C MET A 231 13.19 -0.90 7.67
N ILE A 232 12.35 -1.40 8.55
CA ILE A 232 11.05 -1.99 8.23
C ILE A 232 10.00 -1.20 8.99
N GLU A 233 9.04 -0.64 8.27
CA GLU A 233 7.96 0.15 8.86
C GLU A 233 6.59 -0.39 8.47
N ARG A 234 5.63 -0.25 9.38
CA ARG A 234 4.22 -0.56 9.11
C ARG A 234 3.34 0.48 9.76
N ALA A 235 2.44 1.06 8.96
CA ALA A 235 1.38 1.91 9.46
C ALA A 235 0.39 1.06 10.28
N LEU A 236 -0.07 1.61 11.41
CA LEU A 236 -1.07 0.99 12.27
C LEU A 236 -2.50 1.41 11.91
N THR A 237 -2.66 2.25 10.90
CA THR A 237 -3.94 2.87 10.52
C THR A 237 -5.10 1.88 10.37
N GLU A 238 -4.86 0.68 9.85
CA GLU A 238 -5.85 -0.39 9.72
C GLU A 238 -6.21 -1.05 11.07
N ALA A 239 -5.25 -1.14 12.00
CA ALA A 239 -5.48 -1.64 13.35
C ALA A 239 -6.30 -0.65 14.20
N ILE A 240 -6.27 0.65 13.89
CA ILE A 240 -7.03 1.68 14.62
C ILE A 240 -8.46 1.82 14.06
N THR A 241 -8.74 1.28 12.87
CA THR A 241 -10.01 1.46 12.15
C THR A 241 -10.85 0.18 12.05
N GLY A 242 -10.31 -0.96 12.46
CA GLY A 242 -11.08 -2.18 12.74
C GLY A 242 -11.71 -2.17 14.14
N GLU A 243 -12.58 -3.14 14.42
CA GLU A 243 -13.21 -3.33 15.75
C GLU A 243 -12.20 -3.63 16.89
N LYS A 244 -10.95 -3.97 16.54
CA LYS A 244 -9.89 -4.31 17.49
C LYS A 244 -9.17 -3.05 17.96
N LYS A 245 -9.36 -2.67 19.22
CA LYS A 245 -8.60 -1.59 19.88
C LYS A 245 -7.12 -1.95 19.94
N LEU A 246 -6.23 -0.97 19.69
CA LEU A 246 -4.79 -1.13 19.91
C LEU A 246 -4.52 -1.43 21.40
N PRO A 247 -3.98 -2.61 21.75
CA PRO A 247 -3.72 -2.98 23.14
C PRO A 247 -2.58 -2.15 23.73
N ASP A 248 -2.46 -2.18 25.05
CA ASP A 248 -1.37 -1.50 25.78
C ASP A 248 -0.01 -2.16 25.56
N GLU A 249 0.00 -3.41 25.13
CA GLU A 249 1.21 -4.15 24.77
C GLU A 249 0.99 -4.88 23.44
N VAL A 250 1.98 -4.76 22.55
CA VAL A 250 2.02 -5.47 21.27
C VAL A 250 3.34 -6.20 21.12
N ILE A 251 3.34 -7.26 20.32
CA ILE A 251 4.53 -8.02 19.97
C ILE A 251 4.74 -7.92 18.47
N VAL A 252 5.89 -7.40 18.06
CA VAL A 252 6.31 -7.45 16.65
C VAL A 252 7.16 -8.69 16.43
N GLU A 253 6.64 -9.62 15.65
CA GLU A 253 7.38 -10.77 15.17
C GLU A 253 8.06 -10.43 13.85
N LEU A 254 9.38 -10.55 13.86
CA LEU A 254 10.25 -10.47 12.72
C LEU A 254 10.78 -11.87 12.42
N SER A 255 10.50 -12.40 11.23
CA SER A 255 11.07 -13.70 10.85
C SER A 255 11.65 -13.75 9.44
N TRP A 256 12.77 -14.46 9.30
CA TRP A 256 13.42 -14.78 8.02
C TRP A 256 13.61 -16.28 7.89
N LYS A 257 13.30 -16.81 6.71
CA LYS A 257 13.64 -18.20 6.31
C LYS A 257 14.93 -18.30 5.53
N LYS A 258 15.43 -17.18 5.02
CA LYS A 258 16.66 -17.10 4.25
C LYS A 258 17.28 -15.71 4.42
N ILE A 259 18.60 -15.67 4.63
CA ILE A 259 19.39 -14.44 4.62
C ILE A 259 20.53 -14.64 3.62
N GLY A 260 20.62 -13.77 2.63
CA GLY A 260 21.53 -13.96 1.49
C GLY A 260 21.23 -15.26 0.74
N GLU A 261 22.18 -16.19 0.74
CA GLU A 261 22.02 -17.55 0.17
C GLU A 261 21.84 -18.64 1.24
N VAL A 262 21.86 -18.27 2.52
CA VAL A 262 21.80 -19.22 3.64
C VAL A 262 20.35 -19.39 4.07
N SER A 263 19.82 -20.60 3.91
CA SER A 263 18.52 -20.99 4.48
C SER A 263 18.66 -21.22 5.99
N GLY A 264 17.72 -20.69 6.76
CA GLY A 264 17.72 -20.80 8.22
C GLY A 264 16.37 -20.40 8.79
N ASN A 265 16.34 -20.08 10.08
CA ASN A 265 15.14 -19.66 10.78
C ASN A 265 15.49 -18.64 11.87
N TRP A 266 15.55 -17.37 11.49
CA TRP A 266 15.73 -16.26 12.41
C TRP A 266 14.35 -15.74 12.80
N VAL A 267 13.98 -15.84 14.07
CA VAL A 267 12.72 -15.33 14.60
C VAL A 267 13.02 -14.45 15.82
N LEU A 268 12.58 -13.20 15.77
CA LEU A 268 12.67 -12.23 16.85
C LEU A 268 11.27 -11.75 17.21
N ASN A 269 10.95 -11.77 18.50
CA ASN A 269 9.74 -11.17 19.03
C ASN A 269 10.15 -9.93 19.84
N VAL A 270 9.66 -8.77 19.41
CA VAL A 270 9.94 -7.48 20.03
C VAL A 270 8.70 -7.05 20.79
N PRO A 271 8.66 -7.16 22.13
CA PRO A 271 7.55 -6.63 22.92
C PRO A 271 7.63 -5.10 22.96
N ILE A 272 6.48 -4.44 22.88
CA ILE A 272 6.36 -2.98 22.83
C ILE A 272 5.25 -2.53 23.77
N ASP A 273 5.60 -1.66 24.70
CA ASP A 273 4.67 -0.95 25.57
C ASP A 273 4.11 0.28 24.83
N MET A 274 2.81 0.27 24.59
CA MET A 274 2.06 1.31 23.90
C MET A 274 1.42 2.33 24.86
N VAL A 275 1.46 2.12 26.19
CA VAL A 275 0.75 2.96 27.18
C VAL A 275 1.12 4.43 27.02
N LYS A 276 2.41 4.74 26.93
CA LYS A 276 2.89 6.12 26.80
C LYS A 276 2.58 6.72 25.43
N ALA A 277 2.72 5.94 24.36
CA ALA A 277 2.32 6.37 23.02
C ALA A 277 0.83 6.73 22.97
N LYS A 278 -0.02 5.92 23.59
CA LYS A 278 -1.46 6.17 23.72
C LYS A 278 -1.75 7.39 24.57
N ALA A 279 -1.02 7.60 25.67
CA ALA A 279 -1.22 8.73 26.57
C ALA A 279 -0.94 10.09 25.92
N VAL A 280 0.01 10.16 24.98
CA VAL A 280 0.33 11.39 24.24
C VAL A 280 -0.41 11.53 22.92
N THR A 281 -1.05 10.45 22.44
CA THR A 281 -1.81 10.50 21.20
C THR A 281 -3.10 11.27 21.46
N LYS A 282 -3.31 12.34 20.71
CA LYS A 282 -4.53 13.11 20.76
C LYS A 282 -5.43 12.75 19.59
N THR A 283 -6.69 12.44 19.87
CA THR A 283 -7.73 12.24 18.86
C THR A 283 -8.75 13.35 18.97
N ILE A 284 -9.10 13.96 17.84
CA ILE A 284 -10.13 14.99 17.72
C ILE A 284 -11.20 14.46 16.77
N GLU A 285 -12.38 14.18 17.32
CA GLU A 285 -13.56 13.82 16.55
C GLU A 285 -14.13 15.07 15.87
N ILE A 286 -14.31 15.02 14.54
CA ILE A 286 -14.77 16.14 13.72
C ILE A 286 -16.20 15.88 13.25
N ASN A 287 -16.45 14.71 12.66
CA ASN A 287 -17.74 14.20 12.20
C ASN A 287 -18.58 15.25 11.47
N LYS A 288 -17.97 15.87 10.45
CA LYS A 288 -18.64 16.84 9.56
C LYS A 288 -18.73 16.29 8.16
N GLN A 289 -19.91 16.43 7.56
CA GLN A 289 -20.16 16.01 6.19
C GLN A 289 -20.45 17.21 5.29
N TYR A 290 -20.04 17.11 4.02
CA TYR A 290 -20.36 18.06 2.97
C TYR A 290 -20.56 17.36 1.63
N THR A 291 -21.54 17.81 0.85
CA THR A 291 -21.75 17.35 -0.52
C THR A 291 -21.33 18.45 -1.49
N THR A 292 -20.36 18.15 -2.35
CA THR A 292 -19.83 19.10 -3.34
C THR A 292 -20.84 19.31 -4.47
N PRO A 293 -20.74 20.42 -5.24
CA PRO A 293 -21.57 20.60 -6.43
C PRO A 293 -21.38 19.51 -7.49
N GLN A 294 -20.23 18.83 -7.49
CA GLN A 294 -19.92 17.68 -8.37
C GLN A 294 -20.57 16.37 -7.86
N GLY A 295 -21.34 16.42 -6.77
CA GLY A 295 -21.99 15.26 -6.15
C GLY A 295 -21.03 14.29 -5.47
N LEU A 296 -19.91 14.80 -4.93
CA LEU A 296 -19.07 14.03 -4.02
C LEU A 296 -19.50 14.35 -2.58
N ILE A 297 -19.93 13.33 -1.85
CA ILE A 297 -20.12 13.38 -0.40
C ILE A 297 -18.76 13.15 0.25
N ILE A 298 -18.34 14.08 1.10
CA ILE A 298 -17.11 14.00 1.90
C ILE A 298 -17.53 14.01 3.37
N ASP A 299 -17.10 13.00 4.11
CA ASP A 299 -17.33 12.84 5.53
C ASP A 299 -15.98 12.93 6.27
N LEU A 300 -15.70 14.10 6.83
CA LEU A 300 -14.50 14.37 7.62
C LEU A 300 -14.71 13.83 9.04
N LYS A 301 -14.07 12.69 9.32
CA LYS A 301 -14.32 11.90 10.52
C LYS A 301 -13.58 12.45 11.72
N ARG A 302 -12.24 12.41 11.68
CA ARG A 302 -11.40 12.74 12.83
C ARG A 302 -9.97 13.07 12.42
N MET A 303 -9.24 13.61 13.38
CA MET A 303 -7.80 13.84 13.31
C MET A 303 -7.10 13.14 14.47
N ASP A 304 -6.09 12.33 14.17
CA ASP A 304 -5.24 11.67 15.17
C ASP A 304 -3.84 12.29 15.12
N MET A 305 -3.30 12.68 16.27
CA MET A 305 -1.99 13.32 16.41
C MET A 305 -1.12 12.47 17.33
N ALA A 306 -0.13 11.83 16.74
CA ALA A 306 0.89 11.08 17.46
C ALA A 306 2.26 11.74 17.26
N PRO A 307 3.27 11.39 18.08
CA PRO A 307 4.62 11.95 18.00
C PRO A 307 5.24 11.86 16.61
N SER A 308 4.87 10.83 15.84
CA SER A 308 5.46 10.63 14.52
C SER A 308 4.63 11.15 13.35
N LEU A 309 3.30 11.34 13.50
CA LEU A 309 2.40 11.68 12.39
C LEU A 309 1.16 12.44 12.89
N THR A 310 0.61 13.31 12.04
CA THR A 310 -0.79 13.78 12.14
C THR A 310 -1.60 13.11 11.03
N LEU A 311 -2.65 12.38 11.38
CA LEU A 311 -3.48 11.63 10.45
C LEU A 311 -4.87 12.24 10.35
N LEU A 312 -5.28 12.63 9.15
CA LEU A 312 -6.65 13.03 8.87
C LEU A 312 -7.41 11.86 8.27
N SER A 313 -8.53 11.48 8.90
CA SER A 313 -9.42 10.41 8.43
C SER A 313 -10.66 11.01 7.79
N LEU A 314 -10.97 10.62 6.55
CA LEU A 314 -12.19 11.00 5.87
C LEU A 314 -12.79 9.82 5.08
N ALA A 315 -14.06 9.92 4.72
CA ALA A 315 -14.69 9.03 3.76
C ALA A 315 -15.29 9.82 2.61
N THR A 316 -15.36 9.22 1.44
CA THR A 316 -15.91 9.82 0.23
C THR A 316 -16.83 8.86 -0.49
N GLN A 317 -17.92 9.38 -1.04
CA GLN A 317 -18.90 8.61 -1.80
C GLN A 317 -19.54 9.51 -2.85
N LEU A 318 -19.81 9.00 -4.04
CA LEU A 318 -20.62 9.73 -5.03
C LEU A 318 -22.09 9.68 -4.63
N THR A 319 -22.84 10.77 -4.83
CA THR A 319 -24.29 10.72 -4.68
C THR A 319 -24.89 9.67 -5.64
N PRO A 320 -26.02 9.05 -5.29
CA PRO A 320 -26.67 8.07 -6.16
C PRO A 320 -26.95 8.61 -7.57
N GLU A 321 -27.29 9.89 -7.70
CA GLU A 321 -27.54 10.50 -9.01
C GLU A 321 -26.28 10.54 -9.88
N ILE A 322 -25.16 11.01 -9.33
CA ILE A 322 -23.90 11.10 -10.07
C ILE A 322 -23.33 9.72 -10.38
N ALA A 323 -23.41 8.78 -9.43
CA ALA A 323 -23.00 7.39 -9.65
C ALA A 323 -23.77 6.76 -10.82
N GLN A 324 -25.10 6.97 -10.88
CA GLN A 324 -25.94 6.49 -11.97
C GLN A 324 -25.61 7.18 -13.30
N GLN A 325 -25.39 8.50 -13.29
CA GLN A 325 -24.99 9.25 -14.48
C GLN A 325 -23.67 8.73 -15.06
N LYS A 326 -22.67 8.43 -14.22
CA LYS A 326 -21.40 7.85 -14.67
C LYS A 326 -21.60 6.47 -15.32
N LYS A 327 -22.45 5.61 -14.74
CA LYS A 327 -22.80 4.31 -15.34
C LYS A 327 -23.46 4.46 -16.72
N GLU A 328 -24.35 5.43 -16.88
CA GLU A 328 -24.98 5.71 -18.17
C GLU A 328 -23.95 6.18 -19.22
N ILE A 329 -22.98 7.01 -18.82
CA ILE A 329 -21.87 7.41 -19.71
C ILE A 329 -21.02 6.21 -20.11
N ILE A 330 -20.70 5.31 -19.18
CA ILE A 330 -19.94 4.08 -19.45
C ILE A 330 -20.67 3.23 -20.49
N ILE A 331 -21.96 2.97 -20.28
CA ILE A 331 -22.79 2.16 -21.19
C ILE A 331 -22.91 2.84 -22.56
N ALA A 332 -23.21 4.14 -22.60
CA ALA A 332 -23.42 4.88 -23.84
C ALA A 332 -22.17 4.96 -24.72
N ASN A 333 -20.98 4.89 -24.12
CA ASN A 333 -19.69 4.92 -24.83
C ASN A 333 -19.08 3.52 -25.05
N GLY A 334 -19.81 2.45 -24.70
CA GLY A 334 -19.31 1.07 -24.87
C GLY A 334 -18.07 0.77 -24.03
N LEU A 335 -17.94 1.41 -22.87
CA LEU A 335 -16.84 1.18 -21.93
C LEU A 335 -17.12 -0.05 -21.05
N ALA A 336 -16.06 -0.62 -20.46
CA ALA A 336 -16.16 -1.85 -19.68
C ALA A 336 -15.86 -1.57 -18.20
N GLU A 337 -16.72 -1.98 -17.27
CA GLU A 337 -16.44 -1.83 -15.82
C GLU A 337 -15.49 -2.92 -15.30
N GLU A 338 -15.39 -4.04 -16.00
CA GLU A 338 -14.54 -5.18 -15.65
C GLU A 338 -13.55 -5.46 -16.77
N LEU A 339 -12.31 -5.73 -16.41
CA LEU A 339 -11.29 -6.17 -17.36
C LEU A 339 -11.42 -7.67 -17.58
N LYS A 340 -11.94 -8.08 -18.73
CA LYS A 340 -11.97 -9.49 -19.14
C LYS A 340 -10.74 -9.84 -19.95
N ARG A 341 -10.23 -11.06 -19.77
CA ARG A 341 -9.08 -11.55 -20.50
C ARG A 341 -9.35 -11.55 -22.01
N GLY A 342 -8.46 -10.93 -22.77
CA GLY A 342 -8.57 -10.83 -24.23
C GLY A 342 -9.38 -9.63 -24.73
N GLU A 343 -10.03 -8.88 -23.84
CA GLU A 343 -10.67 -7.60 -24.21
C GLU A 343 -9.63 -6.45 -24.24
N PRO A 344 -9.86 -5.41 -25.06
CA PRO A 344 -9.00 -4.24 -25.07
C PRO A 344 -8.97 -3.56 -23.69
N LEU A 345 -7.77 -3.14 -23.27
CA LEU A 345 -7.58 -2.48 -21.97
C LEU A 345 -8.19 -1.06 -21.93
N LEU A 346 -8.23 -0.36 -23.06
CA LEU A 346 -8.65 1.05 -23.12
C LEU A 346 -10.08 1.31 -22.62
N PRO A 347 -11.13 0.60 -23.09
CA PRO A 347 -12.48 0.78 -22.57
C PRO A 347 -12.59 0.62 -21.04
N PHE A 348 -11.85 -0.34 -20.49
CA PHE A 348 -11.79 -0.55 -19.05
C PHE A 348 -11.10 0.59 -18.30
N MET A 349 -9.91 1.01 -18.79
CA MET A 349 -9.20 2.15 -18.19
C MET A 349 -10.06 3.41 -18.20
N LEU A 350 -10.72 3.73 -19.31
CA LEU A 350 -11.56 4.94 -19.41
C LEU A 350 -12.74 4.89 -18.45
N ALA A 351 -13.41 3.73 -18.29
CA ALA A 351 -14.49 3.58 -17.33
C ALA A 351 -14.01 3.84 -15.89
N HIS A 352 -12.81 3.38 -15.54
CA HIS A 352 -12.22 3.62 -14.23
C HIS A 352 -11.79 5.09 -14.04
N GLU A 353 -11.14 5.67 -15.04
CA GLU A 353 -10.65 7.06 -15.02
C GLU A 353 -11.79 8.07 -14.76
N ILE A 354 -12.93 7.94 -15.44
CA ILE A 354 -14.04 8.90 -15.25
C ILE A 354 -14.79 8.71 -13.93
N GLN A 355 -14.62 7.57 -13.27
CA GLN A 355 -15.17 7.31 -11.95
C GLN A 355 -14.33 7.93 -10.84
N ASP A 356 -13.03 8.07 -11.08
CA ASP A 356 -12.06 8.66 -10.16
C ASP A 356 -12.41 10.11 -9.77
N TYR A 357 -12.06 10.45 -8.54
CA TYR A 357 -12.17 11.78 -7.96
C TYR A 357 -11.07 11.95 -6.91
N LYS A 358 -10.62 13.18 -6.73
CA LYS A 358 -9.56 13.49 -5.76
C LYS A 358 -9.91 14.73 -4.98
N VAL A 359 -9.60 14.73 -3.68
CA VAL A 359 -9.94 15.81 -2.77
C VAL A 359 -8.72 16.68 -2.51
N VAL A 360 -8.86 17.99 -2.65
CA VAL A 360 -7.79 18.96 -2.37
C VAL A 360 -8.24 19.86 -1.23
N TYR A 361 -7.42 20.01 -0.19
CA TYR A 361 -7.74 20.84 0.96
C TYR A 361 -6.51 21.42 1.65
N GLU A 362 -6.75 22.46 2.44
CA GLU A 362 -5.77 23.14 3.29
C GLU A 362 -6.17 22.96 4.75
N LEU A 363 -5.18 22.85 5.64
CA LEU A 363 -5.32 23.07 7.07
C LEU A 363 -4.66 24.41 7.40
N LEU A 364 -5.45 25.34 7.93
CA LEU A 364 -5.00 26.68 8.32
C LEU A 364 -4.93 26.78 9.84
N ASP A 365 -3.93 27.49 10.38
CA ASP A 365 -3.88 27.86 11.80
C ASP A 365 -4.83 29.01 12.14
N GLN A 366 -4.84 29.44 13.41
CA GLN A 366 -5.66 30.55 13.90
C GLN A 366 -5.41 31.90 13.21
N ASP A 367 -4.21 32.09 12.61
CA ASP A 367 -3.85 33.31 11.88
C ASP A 367 -4.20 33.22 10.38
N GLY A 368 -4.78 32.08 9.95
CA GLY A 368 -5.12 31.82 8.56
C GLY A 368 -3.92 31.42 7.70
N LYS A 369 -2.79 31.02 8.30
CA LYS A 369 -1.63 30.51 7.57
C LYS A 369 -1.80 29.02 7.34
N VAL A 370 -1.56 28.58 6.10
CA VAL A 370 -1.60 27.15 5.73
C VAL A 370 -0.47 26.42 6.44
N VAL A 371 -0.78 25.49 7.34
CA VAL A 371 0.20 24.66 8.05
C VAL A 371 0.43 23.32 7.34
N SER A 372 -0.62 22.75 6.75
CA SER A 372 -0.59 21.52 5.96
C SER A 372 -1.56 21.62 4.78
N ALA A 373 -1.32 20.90 3.69
CA ALA A 373 -2.22 20.84 2.55
C ALA A 373 -2.13 19.51 1.82
N TRP A 374 -3.27 19.02 1.34
CA TRP A 374 -3.38 17.78 0.58
C TRP A 374 -3.80 18.07 -0.84
N ASP A 375 -3.11 17.46 -1.79
CA ASP A 375 -3.37 17.59 -3.22
C ASP A 375 -2.91 16.32 -3.92
N GLU A 376 -3.70 15.72 -4.78
CA GLU A 376 -3.38 14.44 -5.43
C GLU A 376 -2.94 14.60 -6.89
N ILE A 377 -2.71 15.83 -7.33
CA ILE A 377 -2.09 16.06 -8.63
C ILE A 377 -0.62 15.62 -8.61
N SER A 378 -0.23 14.85 -9.62
CA SER A 378 1.13 14.31 -9.75
C SER A 378 2.15 15.38 -10.16
N ASP A 379 1.71 16.44 -10.84
CA ASP A 379 2.57 17.53 -11.26
C ASP A 379 2.92 18.44 -10.07
N LYS A 380 4.16 18.31 -9.59
CA LYS A 380 4.68 19.08 -8.45
C LYS A 380 4.63 20.60 -8.66
N ASN A 381 4.61 21.09 -9.90
CA ASN A 381 4.53 22.54 -10.17
C ASN A 381 3.11 23.09 -9.99
N LEU A 382 2.10 22.21 -9.97
CA LEU A 382 0.70 22.58 -9.76
C LEU A 382 0.22 22.22 -8.34
N SER A 383 0.88 21.25 -7.70
CA SER A 383 0.49 20.72 -6.40
C SER A 383 0.62 21.76 -5.30
N ILE A 384 -0.42 21.87 -4.45
CA ILE A 384 -0.36 22.68 -3.22
C ILE A 384 0.12 21.89 -2.00
N ARG A 385 0.58 20.63 -2.17
CA ARG A 385 1.05 19.76 -1.08
C ARG A 385 1.97 20.50 -0.12
N LYS A 386 1.63 20.44 1.16
CA LYS A 386 2.44 21.01 2.24
C LYS A 386 2.40 20.09 3.44
N ASN A 387 3.59 19.84 4.00
CA ASN A 387 3.77 19.05 5.22
C ASN A 387 3.30 17.58 5.13
N ASN A 388 3.18 17.02 3.92
CA ASN A 388 2.77 15.63 3.70
C ASN A 388 3.93 14.67 3.97
N ILE A 389 3.58 13.45 4.36
CA ILE A 389 4.52 12.33 4.47
C ILE A 389 4.55 11.59 3.11
N ASN A 390 5.74 11.19 2.66
CA ASN A 390 5.86 10.38 1.45
C ASN A 390 5.12 9.05 1.65
N ASN A 391 4.33 8.64 0.66
CA ASN A 391 3.40 7.50 0.79
C ASN A 391 2.45 7.61 1.99
N GLY A 392 2.21 8.81 2.51
CA GLY A 392 1.33 9.08 3.64
C GLY A 392 -0.17 8.98 3.30
N MET A 393 -0.53 8.35 2.19
CA MET A 393 -1.92 8.11 1.81
C MET A 393 -2.22 6.62 1.97
N GLY A 394 -3.21 6.30 2.79
CA GLY A 394 -3.85 4.99 2.81
C GLY A 394 -5.31 5.13 2.39
N GLY A 395 -5.89 4.07 1.82
CA GLY A 395 -7.30 4.03 1.54
C GLY A 395 -7.85 2.62 1.42
N LEU A 396 -9.12 2.46 1.81
CA LEU A 396 -9.88 1.21 1.70
C LEU A 396 -11.29 1.54 1.23
N GLY A 397 -11.78 0.81 0.22
CA GLY A 397 -13.11 1.05 -0.30
C GLY A 397 -13.44 0.21 -1.52
N ASP A 398 -14.64 0.44 -2.03
CA ASP A 398 -15.20 -0.20 -3.22
C ASP A 398 -16.08 0.79 -3.99
N ALA A 399 -16.90 0.29 -4.92
CA ALA A 399 -17.79 1.12 -5.72
C ALA A 399 -18.83 1.91 -4.89
N SER A 400 -19.07 1.56 -3.62
CA SER A 400 -19.96 2.27 -2.72
C SER A 400 -19.30 3.48 -2.03
N GLY A 401 -17.97 3.55 -1.99
CA GLY A 401 -17.25 4.65 -1.37
C GLY A 401 -15.85 4.27 -0.90
N MET A 402 -15.06 5.29 -0.58
CA MET A 402 -13.68 5.17 -0.12
C MET A 402 -13.53 5.74 1.28
N LYS A 403 -12.71 5.09 2.10
CA LYS A 403 -12.15 5.65 3.34
C LYS A 403 -10.71 6.02 3.04
N TRP A 404 -10.29 7.20 3.48
CA TRP A 404 -8.95 7.73 3.27
C TRP A 404 -8.30 8.13 4.58
N TRP A 405 -6.98 7.96 4.61
CA TRP A 405 -6.11 8.35 5.68
C TRP A 405 -4.94 9.14 5.12
N HIS A 406 -4.92 10.43 5.44
CA HIS A 406 -3.92 11.37 4.93
C HIS A 406 -2.97 11.76 6.07
N ALA A 407 -1.71 11.34 5.95
CA ALA A 407 -0.67 11.55 6.93
C ALA A 407 0.19 12.78 6.60
N PHE A 408 0.34 13.62 7.60
CA PHE A 408 1.19 14.79 7.64
C PHE A 408 2.28 14.60 8.70
N ALA A 409 3.39 15.32 8.55
CA ALA A 409 4.34 15.41 9.65
C ALA A 409 3.68 16.15 10.83
N PRO A 410 4.11 15.89 12.07
CA PRO A 410 3.59 16.56 13.25
C PRO A 410 3.62 18.09 13.11
N LEU A 411 2.57 18.74 13.62
CA LEU A 411 2.44 20.20 13.56
C LEU A 411 3.38 20.85 14.59
N ILE A 412 4.46 21.47 14.12
CA ILE A 412 5.54 22.04 14.96
C ILE A 412 5.00 23.13 15.89
N ASP A 413 4.22 24.06 15.35
CA ASP A 413 3.75 25.25 16.08
C ASP A 413 2.57 24.95 17.03
N LYS A 414 2.11 23.68 17.11
CA LYS A 414 1.00 23.18 17.96
C LYS A 414 -0.16 24.19 18.09
N PRO A 415 -0.85 24.51 16.97
CA PRO A 415 -1.88 25.55 16.97
C PRO A 415 -3.04 25.19 17.89
N GLU A 416 -3.65 26.19 18.53
CA GLU A 416 -4.84 26.01 19.38
C GLU A 416 -6.10 25.75 18.56
N GLN A 417 -6.13 26.21 17.31
CA GLN A 417 -7.24 26.00 16.39
C GLN A 417 -6.71 25.69 15.00
N LEU A 418 -7.39 24.76 14.32
CA LEU A 418 -7.22 24.53 12.90
C LEU A 418 -8.51 24.82 12.16
N THR A 419 -8.38 25.25 10.91
CA THR A 419 -9.49 25.28 9.96
C THR A 419 -9.16 24.33 8.83
N PHE A 420 -9.97 23.29 8.66
CA PHE A 420 -10.00 22.53 7.41
C PHE A 420 -10.72 23.36 6.37
N LYS A 421 -10.13 23.54 5.20
CA LYS A 421 -10.73 24.27 4.07
C LYS A 421 -10.63 23.42 2.82
N LEU A 422 -11.79 23.01 2.30
CA LEU A 422 -11.87 22.34 1.01
C LEU A 422 -11.47 23.33 -0.08
N TYR A 423 -10.43 23.00 -0.83
CA TYR A 423 -9.83 23.87 -1.83
C TYR A 423 -10.39 23.57 -3.23
N ALA A 424 -10.43 22.29 -3.61
CA ALA A 424 -10.93 21.86 -4.91
C ALA A 424 -11.28 20.36 -4.93
N ILE A 425 -12.00 19.95 -5.96
CA ILE A 425 -12.18 18.54 -6.33
C ILE A 425 -11.64 18.33 -7.75
N TYR A 426 -10.77 17.33 -7.94
CA TYR A 426 -10.47 16.90 -9.30
C TYR A 426 -11.50 15.89 -9.79
N THR A 427 -11.99 16.10 -11.00
CA THR A 427 -12.83 15.17 -11.74
C THR A 427 -12.22 14.90 -13.10
N LYS A 428 -12.58 13.76 -13.70
CA LYS A 428 -12.13 13.37 -15.03
C LYS A 428 -13.32 13.18 -15.96
N GLU A 429 -13.21 13.73 -17.16
CA GLU A 429 -14.24 13.68 -18.19
C GLU A 429 -13.68 13.03 -19.46
N LEU A 430 -14.51 12.31 -20.20
CA LEU A 430 -14.14 11.80 -21.53
C LEU A 430 -13.84 12.96 -22.47
N ALA A 431 -12.80 12.80 -23.28
CA ALA A 431 -12.42 13.73 -24.33
C ALA A 431 -12.43 13.04 -25.69
N ASP A 432 -12.79 13.79 -26.74
CA ASP A 432 -12.95 13.32 -28.12
C ASP A 432 -11.84 13.87 -29.05
N PHE A 433 -10.65 14.11 -28.51
CA PHE A 433 -9.56 14.71 -29.27
C PHE A 433 -8.90 13.72 -30.23
N SER A 434 -8.76 14.13 -31.49
CA SER A 434 -7.92 13.43 -32.46
C SER A 434 -7.30 14.40 -33.47
N ILE A 435 -6.02 14.20 -33.79
CA ILE A 435 -5.33 14.96 -34.82
C ILE A 435 -4.42 14.06 -35.66
N LYS A 436 -4.51 14.19 -36.98
CA LYS A 436 -3.59 13.55 -37.91
C LYS A 436 -2.41 14.48 -38.21
N LEU A 437 -1.19 13.98 -38.00
CA LEU A 437 0.07 14.67 -38.21
C LEU A 437 0.87 14.00 -39.33
N ASN A 438 1.37 14.79 -40.27
CA ASN A 438 2.39 14.35 -41.23
C ASN A 438 3.77 14.58 -40.62
N LEU A 439 4.56 13.51 -40.42
CA LEU A 439 5.82 13.61 -39.67
C LEU A 439 6.94 14.33 -40.44
N ALA A 440 6.91 14.28 -41.78
CA ALA A 440 7.88 15.00 -42.60
C ALA A 440 7.64 16.52 -42.56
N ASP A 441 6.38 16.94 -42.45
CA ASP A 441 6.02 18.36 -42.30
C ASP A 441 6.20 18.85 -40.87
N LEU A 442 5.93 18.01 -39.87
CA LEU A 442 6.10 18.33 -38.45
C LEU A 442 7.57 18.67 -38.09
N ASN A 443 8.51 18.08 -38.82
CA ASN A 443 9.94 18.40 -38.72
C ASN A 443 10.35 19.73 -39.38
N LYS A 444 9.47 20.32 -40.19
CA LYS A 444 9.71 21.61 -40.86
C LYS A 444 8.96 22.76 -40.19
N LYS A 445 7.76 22.49 -39.68
CA LYS A 445 6.88 23.47 -39.05
C LYS A 445 6.05 22.83 -37.94
N GLN A 446 5.74 23.63 -36.93
CA GLN A 446 4.80 23.22 -35.88
C GLN A 446 3.37 23.15 -36.43
N VAL A 447 2.55 22.32 -35.79
CA VAL A 447 1.13 22.17 -36.07
C VAL A 447 0.36 22.59 -34.83
N GLU A 448 -0.51 23.58 -34.97
CA GLU A 448 -1.38 24.06 -33.90
C GLU A 448 -2.81 23.56 -34.08
N THR A 449 -3.50 23.30 -32.97
CA THR A 449 -4.92 22.96 -32.94
C THR A 449 -5.56 23.47 -31.65
N VAL A 450 -6.88 23.60 -31.65
CA VAL A 450 -7.68 23.96 -30.48
C VAL A 450 -8.75 22.90 -30.27
N ASN A 451 -8.83 22.36 -29.05
CA ASN A 451 -9.89 21.44 -28.64
C ASN A 451 -10.42 21.85 -27.27
N ASN A 452 -11.75 22.01 -27.18
CA ASN A 452 -12.45 22.39 -25.94
C ASN A 452 -11.82 23.60 -25.22
N GLY A 453 -11.39 24.60 -26.00
CA GLY A 453 -10.75 25.82 -25.51
C GLY A 453 -9.27 25.68 -25.15
N SER A 454 -8.70 24.47 -25.17
CA SER A 454 -7.26 24.24 -24.97
C SER A 454 -6.53 24.36 -26.31
N LYS A 455 -5.46 25.14 -26.37
CA LYS A 455 -4.59 25.27 -27.52
C LYS A 455 -3.42 24.29 -27.40
N LEU A 456 -3.26 23.39 -28.37
CA LEU A 456 -2.16 22.44 -28.42
C LEU A 456 -1.25 22.75 -29.63
N THR A 457 0.05 22.66 -29.41
CA THR A 457 1.08 22.85 -30.42
C THR A 457 1.99 21.63 -30.45
N PHE A 458 2.06 20.97 -31.60
CA PHE A 458 2.92 19.82 -31.85
C PHE A 458 4.09 20.25 -32.73
N GLY A 459 5.29 19.75 -32.42
CA GLY A 459 6.47 20.00 -33.24
C GLY A 459 7.43 18.82 -33.17
N SER A 460 8.32 18.73 -34.17
CA SER A 460 9.45 17.80 -34.26
C SER A 460 9.19 16.35 -33.83
N PHE A 461 9.38 15.42 -34.76
CA PHE A 461 9.39 13.99 -34.51
C PHE A 461 10.81 13.42 -34.56
N SER A 462 11.14 12.53 -33.63
CA SER A 462 12.35 11.71 -33.68
C SER A 462 12.08 10.29 -33.19
N VAL A 463 12.92 9.32 -33.59
CA VAL A 463 12.88 7.96 -33.06
C VAL A 463 14.07 7.78 -32.12
N LYS A 464 13.78 7.30 -30.92
CA LYS A 464 14.77 6.88 -29.92
C LYS A 464 14.98 5.38 -30.01
N GLU A 465 16.22 4.97 -30.29
CA GLU A 465 16.58 3.57 -30.57
C GLU A 465 17.26 2.85 -29.39
N ASP A 466 17.72 3.58 -28.39
CA ASP A 466 18.39 3.05 -27.21
C ASP A 466 17.43 2.93 -26.00
N GLU A 467 17.80 2.12 -25.02
CA GLU A 467 17.01 1.94 -23.78
C GLU A 467 17.37 2.94 -22.67
N LYS A 468 18.46 3.70 -22.84
CA LYS A 468 19.01 4.56 -21.78
C LYS A 468 18.14 5.78 -21.56
N GLU A 469 18.32 6.45 -20.42
CA GLU A 469 17.71 7.76 -20.24
C GLU A 469 18.40 8.80 -21.15
N THR A 470 17.60 9.51 -21.93
CA THR A 470 18.04 10.62 -22.79
C THR A 470 17.12 11.81 -22.57
N ASP A 471 17.68 13.00 -22.42
CA ASP A 471 16.91 14.24 -22.24
C ASP A 471 16.36 14.75 -23.58
N PHE A 472 15.06 15.04 -23.61
CA PHE A 472 14.39 15.69 -24.73
C PHE A 472 13.76 17.00 -24.26
N GLY A 473 14.51 18.09 -24.38
CA GLY A 473 14.01 19.42 -24.04
C GLY A 473 13.73 19.59 -22.55
N GLY A 474 14.59 19.03 -21.69
CA GLY A 474 14.44 19.05 -20.23
C GLY A 474 13.54 17.95 -19.67
N GLN A 475 13.13 16.98 -20.50
CA GLN A 475 12.34 15.82 -20.10
C GLN A 475 13.19 14.54 -20.22
N PRO A 476 13.55 13.88 -19.11
CA PRO A 476 14.27 12.61 -19.16
C PRO A 476 13.35 11.50 -19.67
N VAL A 477 13.75 10.84 -20.76
CA VAL A 477 12.99 9.76 -21.38
C VAL A 477 13.81 8.47 -21.38
N MET A 478 13.29 7.43 -20.72
CA MET A 478 13.81 6.06 -20.81
C MET A 478 13.09 5.24 -21.88
N GLY A 479 13.75 4.18 -22.38
CA GLY A 479 13.17 3.23 -23.33
C GLY A 479 13.21 3.67 -24.79
N LYS A 480 12.76 2.80 -25.69
CA LYS A 480 12.71 3.04 -27.15
C LYS A 480 11.32 3.49 -27.60
N GLY A 481 11.26 4.36 -28.59
CA GLY A 481 10.00 4.82 -29.15
C GLY A 481 10.09 6.08 -29.98
N GLY A 482 8.94 6.56 -30.46
CA GLY A 482 8.83 7.85 -31.14
C GLY A 482 8.67 8.98 -30.13
N ILE A 483 9.26 10.14 -30.41
CA ILE A 483 9.21 11.32 -29.55
C ILE A 483 8.61 12.48 -30.36
N ILE A 484 7.54 13.09 -29.85
CA ILE A 484 6.93 14.30 -30.41
C ILE A 484 6.96 15.40 -29.37
N ASN A 485 7.47 16.58 -29.71
CA ASN A 485 7.38 17.73 -28.82
C ASN A 485 5.94 18.26 -28.79
N ILE A 486 5.48 18.59 -27.60
CA ILE A 486 4.14 19.12 -27.37
C ILE A 486 4.18 20.29 -26.39
N GLN A 487 3.40 21.30 -26.69
CA GLN A 487 3.09 22.41 -25.80
C GLN A 487 1.58 22.60 -25.75
N ALA A 488 1.06 23.02 -24.60
CA ALA A 488 -0.35 23.35 -24.51
C ALA A 488 -0.61 24.53 -23.57
N GLU A 489 -1.61 25.34 -23.93
CA GLU A 489 -2.31 26.25 -23.04
C GLU A 489 -3.71 25.66 -22.80
N LEU A 490 -3.96 25.20 -21.58
CA LEU A 490 -5.19 24.51 -21.25
C LEU A 490 -6.33 25.51 -21.01
N ALA A 491 -7.54 25.08 -21.36
CA ALA A 491 -8.74 25.81 -21.05
C ALA A 491 -8.89 26.03 -19.54
N LYS A 492 -9.74 27.00 -19.17
CA LYS A 492 -10.05 27.25 -17.77
C LYS A 492 -10.48 25.95 -17.08
N ASP A 493 -9.98 25.75 -15.87
CA ASP A 493 -10.26 24.62 -15.00
C ASP A 493 -9.68 23.26 -15.47
N ILE A 494 -9.12 23.14 -16.68
CA ILE A 494 -8.41 21.92 -17.13
C ILE A 494 -6.96 21.94 -16.65
N VAL A 495 -6.55 20.88 -15.95
CA VAL A 495 -5.20 20.75 -15.37
C VAL A 495 -4.38 19.60 -15.97
N GLY A 496 -5.04 18.66 -16.66
CA GLY A 496 -4.39 17.48 -17.23
C GLY A 496 -5.10 16.93 -18.46
N LEU A 497 -4.30 16.38 -19.38
CA LEU A 497 -4.75 15.62 -20.55
C LEU A 497 -4.05 14.27 -20.52
N SER A 498 -4.80 13.18 -20.52
CA SER A 498 -4.25 11.84 -20.26
C SER A 498 -4.88 10.76 -21.14
N VAL A 499 -4.37 9.54 -20.98
CA VAL A 499 -4.70 8.37 -21.82
C VAL A 499 -4.42 8.68 -23.30
N TRP A 500 -3.16 9.02 -23.58
CA TRP A 500 -2.71 9.33 -24.93
C TRP A 500 -2.49 8.07 -25.75
N GLN A 501 -2.84 8.14 -27.03
CA GLN A 501 -2.60 7.06 -28.00
C GLN A 501 -2.09 7.63 -29.32
N ALA A 502 -1.40 6.78 -30.07
CA ALA A 502 -0.99 7.07 -31.43
C ALA A 502 -1.38 5.93 -32.36
N LYS A 503 -1.75 6.26 -33.60
CA LYS A 503 -2.10 5.29 -34.65
C LYS A 503 -1.40 5.64 -35.96
N ASP A 504 -0.66 4.70 -36.54
CA ASP A 504 0.05 4.90 -37.80
C ASP A 504 -0.85 4.74 -39.04
N GLU A 505 -0.32 5.02 -40.23
CA GLU A 505 -1.07 4.89 -41.48
C GLU A 505 -1.55 3.46 -41.80
N ASN A 506 -0.94 2.45 -41.19
CA ASN A 506 -1.33 1.04 -41.36
C ASN A 506 -2.40 0.61 -40.33
N GLY A 507 -2.81 1.54 -39.47
CA GLY A 507 -3.79 1.31 -38.43
C GLY A 507 -3.24 0.62 -37.19
N LYS A 508 -1.91 0.49 -37.05
CA LYS A 508 -1.31 -0.05 -35.83
C LYS A 508 -1.34 1.02 -34.75
N GLU A 509 -1.77 0.60 -33.56
CA GLU A 509 -1.96 1.46 -32.40
C GLU A 509 -0.79 1.31 -31.41
N TYR A 510 -0.46 2.41 -30.75
CA TYR A 510 0.64 2.54 -29.81
C TYR A 510 0.15 3.30 -28.58
N ASN A 511 0.63 2.88 -27.41
CA ASN A 511 0.48 3.68 -26.20
C ASN A 511 1.40 4.90 -26.29
N ALA A 512 0.90 6.04 -25.83
CA ALA A 512 1.71 7.23 -25.70
C ALA A 512 1.62 7.75 -24.26
N ARG A 513 2.75 8.18 -23.71
CA ARG A 513 2.85 8.83 -22.41
C ARG A 513 3.33 10.26 -22.56
N LEU A 514 2.80 11.15 -21.74
CA LEU A 514 3.14 12.56 -21.75
C LEU A 514 4.11 12.86 -20.62
N GLU A 515 5.36 13.15 -20.97
CA GLU A 515 6.36 13.69 -20.04
C GLU A 515 6.36 15.21 -20.18
N LYS A 516 6.05 15.92 -19.10
CA LYS A 516 5.85 17.38 -19.17
C LYS A 516 6.30 18.10 -17.91
N LYS A 517 6.54 19.40 -18.08
CA LYS A 517 6.58 20.39 -17.00
C LYS A 517 5.43 21.37 -17.18
N SER A 518 4.51 21.42 -16.22
CA SER A 518 3.43 22.41 -16.22
C SER A 518 3.79 23.70 -15.49
N THR A 519 3.07 24.76 -15.80
CA THR A 519 3.15 26.08 -15.16
C THR A 519 1.73 26.58 -14.90
N LEU A 520 1.47 27.07 -13.69
CA LEU A 520 0.24 27.81 -13.39
C LEU A 520 0.41 29.27 -13.82
N ASN A 521 -0.40 29.72 -14.77
CA ASN A 521 -0.36 31.07 -15.29
C ASN A 521 -1.03 32.05 -14.31
N GLU A 522 -0.72 33.35 -14.42
CA GLU A 522 -1.28 34.40 -13.55
C GLU A 522 -2.81 34.49 -13.59
N ASN A 523 -3.41 34.11 -14.72
CA ASN A 523 -4.86 34.07 -14.90
C ASN A 523 -5.51 32.78 -14.35
N GLY A 524 -4.73 31.90 -13.70
CA GLY A 524 -5.18 30.64 -13.12
C GLY A 524 -5.32 29.47 -14.09
N THR A 525 -4.99 29.64 -15.38
CA THR A 525 -4.95 28.51 -16.33
C THR A 525 -3.62 27.76 -16.24
N VAL A 526 -3.59 26.54 -16.77
CA VAL A 526 -2.37 25.73 -16.81
C VAL A 526 -1.78 25.76 -18.21
N SER A 527 -0.48 25.99 -18.33
CA SER A 527 0.29 25.72 -19.53
C SER A 527 1.28 24.58 -19.28
N PHE A 528 1.69 23.87 -20.32
CA PHE A 528 2.79 22.91 -20.20
C PHE A 528 3.64 22.84 -21.46
N GLN A 529 4.90 22.44 -21.26
CA GLN A 529 5.81 22.02 -22.32
C GLN A 529 6.35 20.63 -21.99
N GLY A 530 6.43 19.77 -23.00
CA GLY A 530 6.86 18.41 -22.81
C GLY A 530 7.04 17.62 -24.10
N VAL A 531 7.06 16.30 -23.96
CA VAL A 531 7.17 15.34 -25.04
C VAL A 531 6.14 14.22 -24.88
N LEU A 532 5.55 13.81 -26.00
CA LEU A 532 4.82 12.56 -26.10
C LEU A 532 5.81 11.47 -26.50
N VAL A 533 5.93 10.46 -25.64
CA VAL A 533 6.72 9.25 -25.88
C VAL A 533 5.77 8.16 -26.35
N ILE A 534 5.95 7.74 -27.60
CA ILE A 534 5.13 6.72 -28.27
C ILE A 534 5.89 5.40 -28.19
N ASP A 535 5.47 4.56 -27.24
CA ASP A 535 6.18 3.33 -26.91
C ASP A 535 6.21 2.37 -28.10
N GLN A 536 7.36 1.73 -28.31
CA GLN A 536 7.55 0.71 -29.37
C GLN A 536 7.38 1.20 -30.82
N LEU A 537 7.32 2.51 -31.06
CA LEU A 537 7.42 3.08 -32.40
C LEU A 537 8.90 3.15 -32.85
N LEU A 538 9.41 2.03 -33.38
CA LEU A 538 10.83 1.87 -33.72
C LEU A 538 11.21 2.36 -35.12
N GLN A 539 10.24 2.74 -35.94
CA GLN A 539 10.46 3.26 -37.29
C GLN A 539 9.56 4.47 -37.50
N GLN A 540 10.05 5.46 -38.25
CA GLN A 540 9.27 6.64 -38.56
C GLN A 540 8.16 6.33 -39.58
N PRO A 541 6.87 6.46 -39.21
CA PRO A 541 5.76 6.34 -40.14
C PRO A 541 5.61 7.62 -41.00
N LYS A 542 4.77 7.57 -42.04
CA LYS A 542 4.46 8.79 -42.81
C LYS A 542 3.52 9.71 -42.04
N GLU A 543 2.52 9.11 -41.40
CA GLU A 543 1.48 9.82 -40.67
C GLU A 543 1.26 9.19 -39.30
N LEU A 544 0.94 10.02 -38.31
CA LEU A 544 0.44 9.57 -37.02
C LEU A 544 -0.86 10.29 -36.70
N THR A 545 -1.85 9.53 -36.26
CA THR A 545 -3.04 10.07 -35.61
C THR A 545 -2.82 10.03 -34.10
N LEU A 546 -2.78 11.18 -33.45
CA LEU A 546 -2.67 11.29 -32.00
C LEU A 546 -4.05 11.56 -31.39
N SER A 547 -4.32 10.96 -30.24
CA SER A 547 -5.54 11.22 -29.46
C SER A 547 -5.24 11.23 -27.96
N TYR A 548 -6.04 11.97 -27.19
CA TYR A 548 -6.17 11.80 -25.76
C TYR A 548 -7.65 11.62 -25.44
N HIS A 549 -7.93 10.85 -24.40
CA HIS A 549 -9.30 10.39 -24.13
C HIS A 549 -9.83 10.87 -22.78
N ILE A 550 -8.98 11.49 -21.95
CA ILE A 550 -9.38 12.02 -20.63
C ILE A 550 -8.86 13.44 -20.46
N ALA A 551 -9.76 14.34 -20.01
CA ALA A 551 -9.43 15.64 -19.47
C ALA A 551 -9.67 15.66 -17.96
N GLU A 552 -8.66 16.05 -17.19
CA GLU A 552 -8.75 16.23 -15.73
C GLU A 552 -9.05 17.71 -15.42
N LYS A 553 -10.10 17.94 -14.64
CA LYS A 553 -10.62 19.27 -14.28
C LYS A 553 -10.48 19.52 -12.79
N GLN A 554 -10.08 20.74 -12.44
CA GLN A 554 -10.02 21.23 -11.07
C GLN A 554 -11.24 22.10 -10.77
N ASN A 555 -12.17 21.57 -9.99
CA ASN A 555 -13.40 22.26 -9.62
C ASN A 555 -13.17 23.06 -8.33
N LYS A 556 -13.15 24.39 -8.43
CA LYS A 556 -12.92 25.33 -7.30
C LYS A 556 -14.20 25.98 -6.78
N ASP A 557 -15.36 25.58 -7.28
CA ASP A 557 -16.69 26.03 -6.86
C ASP A 557 -17.17 25.36 -5.55
N VAL A 558 -16.22 25.01 -4.69
CA VAL A 558 -16.46 24.44 -3.36
C VAL A 558 -16.39 25.54 -2.31
N ASN A 559 -17.25 25.46 -1.30
CA ASN A 559 -17.23 26.38 -0.17
C ASN A 559 -17.51 25.63 1.12
N TRP A 560 -16.49 24.91 1.60
CA TRP A 560 -16.58 24.19 2.85
C TRP A 560 -15.37 24.45 3.73
N GLN A 561 -15.66 24.91 4.95
CA GLN A 561 -14.68 25.12 6.00
C GLN A 561 -15.20 24.49 7.30
N VAL A 562 -14.30 23.86 8.04
CA VAL A 562 -14.60 23.24 9.34
C VAL A 562 -13.56 23.73 10.33
N HIS A 563 -14.02 24.39 11.40
CA HIS A 563 -13.16 24.74 12.53
C HIS A 563 -12.96 23.50 13.42
N ILE A 564 -11.72 23.26 13.78
CA ILE A 564 -11.26 22.12 14.58
C ILE A 564 -10.58 22.73 15.81
N ASP A 565 -11.20 22.53 16.98
CA ASP A 565 -10.67 23.01 18.25
C ASP A 565 -9.59 22.03 18.75
N MET A 566 -8.33 22.47 18.74
CA MET A 566 -7.19 21.64 19.11
C MET A 566 -7.04 21.48 20.62
N ASN A 567 -7.88 22.13 21.43
CA ASN A 567 -7.93 21.99 22.88
C ASN A 567 -9.05 21.06 23.35
N THR A 568 -9.99 20.71 22.48
CA THR A 568 -10.95 19.64 22.80
C THR A 568 -10.21 18.37 23.14
N THR A 569 -10.43 17.89 24.36
CA THR A 569 -9.84 16.68 24.89
C THR A 569 -10.99 15.79 25.30
N GLU A 570 -11.58 15.07 24.36
CA GLU A 570 -12.38 13.90 24.75
C GLU A 570 -11.42 12.77 25.09
N SER A 571 -10.82 12.86 26.28
CA SER A 571 -10.23 11.70 26.93
C SER A 571 -11.37 10.82 27.41
N THR A 572 -11.75 9.81 26.64
CA THR A 572 -12.29 8.59 27.23
C THR A 572 -12.10 7.39 26.31
N SER A 573 -11.66 6.30 26.91
CA SER A 573 -11.85 4.91 26.50
C SER A 573 -13.02 4.71 25.53
N ILE A 574 -12.67 4.65 24.24
CA ILE A 574 -13.40 4.11 23.08
C ILE A 574 -14.76 3.45 23.44
N VAL A 575 -15.84 4.22 23.29
CA VAL A 575 -17.20 3.68 23.13
C VAL A 575 -17.27 3.06 21.74
N GLY A 576 -17.70 1.80 21.68
CA GLY A 576 -17.83 1.08 20.41
C GLY A 576 -18.91 1.70 19.53
N ASP A 577 -18.69 1.61 18.23
CA ASP A 577 -19.73 1.75 17.23
C ASP A 577 -20.86 0.74 17.52
N ILE A 578 -21.86 1.18 18.29
CA ILE A 578 -23.21 0.66 18.19
C ILE A 578 -24.03 1.80 17.58
N VAL A 579 -24.03 1.87 16.26
CA VAL A 579 -25.19 2.42 15.56
C VAL A 579 -26.30 1.37 15.74
N LYS A 580 -27.13 1.56 16.77
CA LYS A 580 -28.51 1.09 16.68
C LYS A 580 -29.15 1.94 15.59
N GLU A 581 -29.70 1.28 14.57
CA GLU A 581 -30.74 1.87 13.74
C GLU A 581 -31.86 2.41 14.66
N GLU A 582 -31.86 3.71 14.91
CA GLU A 582 -33.07 4.41 15.28
C GLU A 582 -33.88 4.63 14.00
N VAL A 583 -34.87 3.77 13.81
CA VAL A 583 -36.00 4.01 12.91
C VAL A 583 -36.70 5.28 13.40
N PRO A 584 -36.86 6.34 12.58
CA PRO A 584 -37.67 7.48 12.96
C PRO A 584 -39.14 7.06 13.08
N GLU A 585 -39.68 7.24 14.28
CA GLU A 585 -41.09 7.03 14.61
C GLU A 585 -41.98 8.04 13.86
N GLU A 586 -42.99 7.48 13.18
CA GLU A 586 -44.27 8.06 12.73
C GLU A 586 -44.38 9.57 12.48
N LEU A 587 -44.37 9.95 11.21
CA LEU A 587 -45.32 10.97 10.72
C LEU A 587 -46.58 10.25 10.24
N GLN A 588 -47.64 10.32 11.05
CA GLN A 588 -48.96 9.82 10.68
C GLN A 588 -49.50 10.55 9.43
N PRO A 589 -50.06 9.83 8.45
CA PRO A 589 -50.64 10.43 7.26
C PRO A 589 -52.01 11.05 7.55
N ALA A 590 -52.22 12.26 7.03
CA ALA A 590 -53.53 12.88 6.96
C ALA A 590 -54.50 12.04 6.09
N LYS A 591 -55.75 11.94 6.56
CA LYS A 591 -56.87 11.20 5.94
C LYS A 591 -57.11 11.57 4.46
N PRO A 592 -57.47 10.61 3.60
CA PRO A 592 -57.84 10.86 2.21
C PRO A 592 -59.34 11.17 2.03
N GLN A 593 -59.67 12.07 1.10
CA GLN A 593 -61.00 12.22 0.49
C GLN A 593 -60.83 12.71 -0.98
N PRO A 594 -61.79 12.49 -1.87
CA PRO A 594 -61.83 11.33 -2.78
C PRO A 594 -61.61 11.71 -4.27
N GLU A 595 -61.18 10.72 -5.05
CA GLU A 595 -61.05 10.78 -6.52
C GLU A 595 -62.40 10.88 -7.25
N PRO A 596 -62.47 11.52 -8.43
CA PRO A 596 -63.54 11.34 -9.39
C PRO A 596 -63.32 10.09 -10.27
N GLN A 597 -64.38 9.26 -10.35
CA GLN A 597 -64.63 8.18 -11.33
C GLN A 597 -64.68 8.74 -12.78
N GLN A 598 -64.44 8.08 -13.92
CA GLN A 598 -64.54 6.69 -14.46
C GLN A 598 -64.01 6.78 -15.96
N PRO A 599 -63.99 5.76 -16.87
CA PRO A 599 -64.41 4.35 -16.75
C PRO A 599 -63.48 3.27 -17.37
N THR A 600 -63.91 2.06 -17.03
CA THR A 600 -63.52 0.66 -17.30
C THR A 600 -63.19 0.23 -18.75
N LYS A 601 -62.23 -0.71 -18.87
CA LYS A 601 -62.07 -1.65 -20.00
C LYS A 601 -62.36 -3.09 -19.55
N PRO A 602 -62.99 -3.97 -20.36
CA PRO A 602 -63.31 -5.33 -19.97
C PRO A 602 -62.25 -6.37 -20.37
N GLN A 603 -62.11 -7.39 -19.53
CA GLN A 603 -61.41 -8.66 -19.74
C GLN A 603 -62.22 -9.58 -20.69
N PRO A 604 -61.57 -10.53 -21.39
CA PRO A 604 -61.85 -11.94 -21.05
C PRO A 604 -60.66 -12.91 -21.17
N GLU A 605 -60.69 -13.95 -20.33
CA GLU A 605 -59.98 -15.25 -20.45
C GLU A 605 -60.88 -16.28 -21.20
N PRO A 606 -60.52 -17.58 -21.38
CA PRO A 606 -59.27 -18.20 -21.87
C PRO A 606 -59.56 -19.33 -22.91
N GLN A 607 -58.56 -19.92 -23.58
CA GLN A 607 -58.61 -21.34 -24.06
C GLN A 607 -57.27 -21.89 -24.64
N GLN A 608 -56.87 -23.06 -24.14
CA GLN A 608 -55.93 -24.05 -24.72
C GLN A 608 -56.73 -25.10 -25.57
N PRO A 609 -56.13 -26.18 -26.14
CA PRO A 609 -55.01 -26.31 -27.08
C PRO A 609 -55.37 -27.24 -28.29
N THR A 610 -54.58 -27.27 -29.38
CA THR A 610 -54.52 -28.45 -30.29
C THR A 610 -53.30 -28.48 -31.24
N LYS A 611 -52.98 -29.69 -31.73
CA LYS A 611 -51.76 -30.19 -32.42
C LYS A 611 -51.98 -30.28 -33.98
N PRO A 612 -51.11 -30.89 -34.84
CA PRO A 612 -50.37 -30.25 -35.97
C PRO A 612 -50.68 -30.77 -37.40
N GLN A 613 -50.13 -30.13 -38.48
CA GLN A 613 -49.67 -30.66 -39.81
C GLN A 613 -49.52 -29.55 -40.89
N PRO A 614 -49.00 -29.76 -42.14
CA PRO A 614 -47.77 -30.42 -42.66
C PRO A 614 -46.98 -29.54 -43.71
N GLU A 615 -45.84 -30.05 -44.24
CA GLU A 615 -44.96 -29.48 -45.29
C GLU A 615 -45.55 -29.38 -46.72
N PRO A 616 -44.92 -28.57 -47.62
CA PRO A 616 -44.61 -29.01 -49.01
C PRO A 616 -43.24 -28.46 -49.55
N PRO A 617 -42.78 -28.70 -50.82
CA PRO A 617 -41.66 -29.58 -51.14
C PRO A 617 -40.46 -28.94 -51.91
N GLN A 618 -39.36 -29.71 -52.04
CA GLN A 618 -38.09 -29.40 -52.72
C GLN A 618 -38.16 -29.39 -54.26
N THR A 619 -37.29 -28.56 -54.89
CA THR A 619 -36.94 -28.64 -56.32
C THR A 619 -35.42 -28.70 -56.52
N ALA A 620 -35.02 -29.46 -57.54
CA ALA A 620 -33.67 -29.94 -57.84
C ALA A 620 -32.88 -29.04 -58.81
N LYS A 621 -31.55 -29.23 -58.87
CA LYS A 621 -30.63 -28.88 -59.97
C LYS A 621 -29.36 -29.79 -59.92
N PRO A 622 -28.54 -29.88 -61.01
CA PRO A 622 -28.24 -31.17 -61.69
C PRO A 622 -26.78 -31.68 -61.60
N GLN A 623 -26.58 -32.92 -62.06
CA GLN A 623 -25.31 -33.66 -62.26
C GLN A 623 -24.63 -33.31 -63.61
N PRO A 624 -23.31 -33.54 -63.80
CA PRO A 624 -22.88 -34.68 -64.65
C PRO A 624 -21.56 -35.40 -64.23
N GLU A 625 -21.43 -36.64 -64.75
CA GLU A 625 -20.35 -37.66 -64.71
C GLU A 625 -19.03 -37.28 -65.46
N PRO A 626 -18.00 -38.16 -65.66
CA PRO A 626 -17.63 -39.47 -65.05
C PRO A 626 -16.14 -39.57 -64.61
N GLN A 627 -15.83 -40.62 -63.82
CA GLN A 627 -14.47 -41.09 -63.50
C GLN A 627 -13.93 -42.09 -64.54
N GLN A 628 -12.59 -42.15 -64.69
CA GLN A 628 -11.83 -43.29 -65.21
C GLN A 628 -10.40 -43.31 -64.59
N PRO A 629 -9.64 -44.43 -64.63
CA PRO A 629 -9.49 -45.35 -63.49
C PRO A 629 -8.08 -45.45 -62.90
N ALA A 630 -8.01 -46.15 -61.75
CA ALA A 630 -6.86 -46.38 -60.89
C ALA A 630 -5.72 -47.26 -61.44
N LYS A 631 -4.52 -47.10 -60.86
CA LYS A 631 -3.52 -48.15 -60.54
C LYS A 631 -2.35 -47.56 -59.69
N PRO A 632 -1.58 -48.35 -58.92
CA PRO A 632 -1.93 -48.97 -57.65
C PRO A 632 -1.01 -48.51 -56.48
N GLN A 633 -1.51 -48.80 -55.29
CA GLN A 633 -0.93 -48.61 -53.95
C GLN A 633 0.34 -49.47 -53.69
N PRO A 634 1.19 -49.08 -52.73
CA PRO A 634 1.87 -50.00 -51.83
C PRO A 634 1.23 -49.95 -50.41
N GLU A 635 0.83 -51.11 -49.90
CA GLU A 635 0.47 -51.40 -48.49
C GLU A 635 1.72 -51.48 -47.59
N PRO A 636 1.61 -51.63 -46.25
CA PRO A 636 0.86 -50.82 -45.29
C PRO A 636 1.75 -50.48 -44.07
N GLN A 637 1.43 -49.41 -43.32
CA GLN A 637 1.88 -49.28 -41.93
C GLN A 637 0.67 -49.21 -40.99
N GLN A 638 0.83 -49.89 -39.85
CA GLN A 638 -0.17 -50.28 -38.85
C GLN A 638 -1.04 -49.15 -38.29
N PRO A 639 -2.23 -49.49 -37.75
CA PRO A 639 -3.20 -48.50 -37.28
C PRO A 639 -2.80 -47.91 -35.93
N THR A 640 -2.65 -46.58 -35.87
CA THR A 640 -2.60 -45.85 -34.60
C THR A 640 -4.03 -45.56 -34.12
N LYS A 641 -4.23 -45.79 -32.82
CA LYS A 641 -5.46 -45.59 -32.03
C LYS A 641 -6.17 -44.24 -32.32
N PRO A 642 -7.51 -44.14 -32.18
CA PRO A 642 -8.24 -42.89 -32.37
C PRO A 642 -7.83 -41.87 -31.30
N GLN A 643 -7.32 -40.70 -31.71
CA GLN A 643 -7.13 -39.55 -30.82
C GLN A 643 -8.47 -38.85 -30.59
N GLN A 644 -8.76 -38.53 -29.32
CA GLN A 644 -9.90 -37.71 -28.90
C GLN A 644 -9.85 -36.32 -29.56
N PRO A 645 -11.00 -35.65 -29.77
CA PRO A 645 -11.03 -34.30 -30.31
C PRO A 645 -10.28 -33.36 -29.36
N VAL A 646 -9.21 -32.75 -29.88
CA VAL A 646 -8.31 -31.89 -29.11
C VAL A 646 -8.94 -30.51 -28.98
N ASN A 647 -9.17 -30.05 -27.74
CA ASN A 647 -9.63 -28.69 -27.47
C ASN A 647 -8.50 -27.69 -27.79
N ALA A 648 -8.75 -26.75 -28.69
CA ALA A 648 -7.77 -25.76 -29.14
C ALA A 648 -7.28 -24.85 -28.00
N GLU A 649 -8.13 -24.58 -26.99
CA GLU A 649 -7.78 -23.77 -25.82
C GLU A 649 -6.81 -24.50 -24.89
N ASP A 650 -6.98 -25.82 -24.72
CA ASP A 650 -6.11 -26.64 -23.88
C ASP A 650 -4.70 -26.80 -24.50
N GLU A 651 -4.61 -26.92 -25.83
CA GLU A 651 -3.32 -26.94 -26.52
C GLU A 651 -2.63 -25.58 -26.50
N ALA A 652 -3.39 -24.49 -26.66
CA ALA A 652 -2.85 -23.14 -26.50
C ALA A 652 -2.31 -22.92 -25.07
N ALA A 653 -3.03 -23.39 -24.05
CA ALA A 653 -2.60 -23.35 -22.66
C ALA A 653 -1.30 -24.13 -22.44
N LYS A 654 -1.24 -25.41 -22.85
CA LYS A 654 -0.02 -26.23 -22.74
C LYS A 654 1.16 -25.60 -23.47
N LYS A 655 0.93 -25.03 -24.66
CA LYS A 655 1.95 -24.34 -25.45
C LYS A 655 2.45 -23.07 -24.78
N GLY A 656 1.57 -22.29 -24.16
CA GLY A 656 1.92 -21.07 -23.43
C GLY A 656 2.91 -21.31 -22.28
N PHE A 657 2.87 -22.50 -21.68
CA PHE A 657 3.79 -22.91 -20.60
C PHE A 657 4.91 -23.86 -21.05
N GLY A 658 5.05 -24.12 -22.36
CA GLY A 658 6.08 -25.03 -22.88
C GLY A 658 5.89 -26.50 -22.49
N LEU A 659 4.67 -26.93 -22.20
CA LEU A 659 4.34 -28.26 -21.65
C LEU A 659 3.90 -29.29 -22.71
N THR A 660 3.85 -28.92 -23.99
CA THR A 660 3.24 -29.75 -25.06
C THR A 660 3.80 -31.16 -25.18
N ASN A 661 5.06 -31.37 -24.84
CA ASN A 661 5.75 -32.67 -25.03
C ASN A 661 5.86 -33.51 -23.75
N ASN A 662 5.56 -32.96 -22.57
CA ASN A 662 5.75 -33.62 -21.28
C ASN A 662 4.59 -33.43 -20.30
N PHE A 663 3.47 -32.87 -20.74
CA PHE A 663 2.32 -32.55 -19.89
C PHE A 663 1.86 -33.73 -19.04
N ASP A 664 1.57 -34.88 -19.65
CA ASP A 664 1.07 -36.08 -18.95
C ASP A 664 2.11 -36.72 -18.00
N SER A 665 3.39 -36.35 -18.13
CA SER A 665 4.45 -36.78 -17.22
C SER A 665 4.64 -35.86 -16.01
N LEU A 666 4.13 -34.63 -16.11
CA LEU A 666 4.26 -33.59 -15.09
C LEU A 666 2.96 -33.35 -14.33
N TYR A 667 1.81 -33.56 -14.98
CA TYR A 667 0.49 -33.23 -14.46
C TYR A 667 -0.45 -34.43 -14.55
N ILE A 668 -1.37 -34.53 -13.58
CA ILE A 668 -2.41 -35.55 -13.53
C ILE A 668 -3.78 -34.90 -13.38
N SER A 669 -4.79 -35.40 -14.11
CA SER A 669 -6.17 -34.92 -13.95
C SER A 669 -6.82 -35.50 -12.69
N PRO A 670 -7.84 -34.84 -12.12
CA PRO A 670 -8.63 -35.40 -11.00
C PRO A 670 -9.23 -36.77 -11.34
N LYS A 671 -9.66 -36.96 -12.60
CA LYS A 671 -10.19 -38.25 -13.10
C LYS A 671 -9.13 -39.35 -13.05
N GLU A 672 -7.90 -39.05 -13.45
CA GLU A 672 -6.80 -40.02 -13.42
C GLU A 672 -6.27 -40.25 -12.01
N LEU A 673 -6.23 -39.22 -11.17
CA LEU A 673 -5.89 -39.33 -9.76
C LEU A 673 -6.84 -40.31 -9.04
N LYS A 674 -8.15 -40.17 -9.30
CA LYS A 674 -9.18 -41.09 -8.82
C LYS A 674 -9.01 -42.50 -9.36
N ARG A 675 -8.76 -42.64 -10.67
CA ARG A 675 -8.60 -43.95 -11.32
C ARG A 675 -7.35 -44.71 -10.86
N ILE A 676 -6.22 -44.02 -10.70
CA ILE A 676 -4.91 -44.64 -10.46
C ILE A 676 -4.64 -44.81 -8.96
N TYR A 677 -5.01 -43.81 -8.14
CA TYR A 677 -4.64 -43.76 -6.73
C TYR A 677 -5.83 -43.90 -5.77
N ASN A 678 -7.07 -44.01 -6.26
CA ASN A 678 -8.30 -43.93 -5.43
C ASN A 678 -8.38 -42.64 -4.59
N ILE A 679 -7.82 -41.55 -5.10
CA ILE A 679 -7.87 -40.25 -4.45
C ILE A 679 -8.79 -39.35 -5.26
N ASP A 680 -9.87 -38.88 -4.64
CA ASP A 680 -10.73 -37.86 -5.22
C ASP A 680 -10.18 -36.47 -4.92
N PHE A 681 -10.44 -35.52 -5.82
CA PHE A 681 -10.14 -34.11 -5.59
C PHE A 681 -11.44 -33.34 -5.71
N ILE A 682 -12.03 -33.00 -4.56
CA ILE A 682 -13.42 -32.55 -4.46
C ILE A 682 -13.53 -31.31 -3.58
N VAL A 683 -14.61 -30.55 -3.76
CA VAL A 683 -14.94 -29.41 -2.88
C VAL A 683 -15.17 -29.93 -1.45
N HIS A 684 -14.39 -29.40 -0.51
CA HIS A 684 -14.51 -29.58 0.92
C HIS A 684 -15.31 -28.41 1.47
N ASP A 685 -16.42 -28.68 2.17
CA ASP A 685 -17.40 -27.67 2.62
C ASP A 685 -17.81 -26.65 1.52
N ALA A 686 -18.99 -26.84 0.93
CA ALA A 686 -19.45 -26.10 -0.26
C ALA A 686 -19.75 -24.60 -0.04
N LYS A 687 -19.27 -24.00 1.06
CA LYS A 687 -19.42 -22.57 1.37
C LYS A 687 -18.24 -21.79 0.80
N LYS A 688 -18.54 -20.88 -0.11
CA LYS A 688 -17.58 -19.83 -0.51
C LYS A 688 -17.49 -18.77 0.58
N ASP A 689 -16.28 -18.29 0.85
CA ASP A 689 -16.11 -17.10 1.67
C ASP A 689 -16.49 -15.82 0.90
N LYS A 690 -16.41 -14.66 1.57
CA LYS A 690 -16.75 -13.35 0.98
C LYS A 690 -15.88 -12.95 -0.23
N TYR A 691 -14.81 -13.70 -0.51
CA TYR A 691 -13.89 -13.49 -1.64
C TYR A 691 -14.07 -14.52 -2.76
N GLY A 692 -15.08 -15.41 -2.65
CA GLY A 692 -15.34 -16.46 -3.63
C GLY A 692 -14.45 -17.69 -3.50
N VAL A 693 -13.64 -17.78 -2.43
CA VAL A 693 -12.74 -18.91 -2.14
C VAL A 693 -13.53 -20.05 -1.50
N TYR A 694 -13.32 -21.27 -1.97
CA TYR A 694 -13.84 -22.50 -1.35
C TYR A 694 -12.70 -23.45 -1.00
N GLU A 695 -12.97 -24.41 -0.13
CA GLU A 695 -11.99 -25.43 0.21
C GLU A 695 -12.11 -26.63 -0.73
N MET A 696 -10.98 -27.24 -1.09
CA MET A 696 -10.91 -28.49 -1.84
C MET A 696 -10.06 -29.50 -1.08
N ALA A 697 -10.50 -30.75 -1.03
CA ALA A 697 -9.80 -31.82 -0.35
C ALA A 697 -9.31 -32.89 -1.32
N PHE A 698 -8.08 -33.35 -1.09
CA PHE A 698 -7.63 -34.65 -1.54
C PHE A 698 -8.20 -35.71 -0.60
N PHE A 699 -9.10 -36.54 -1.10
CA PHE A 699 -9.82 -37.52 -0.31
C PHE A 699 -9.44 -38.94 -0.73
N ASP A 700 -8.83 -39.69 0.17
CA ASP A 700 -8.59 -41.12 -0.01
C ASP A 700 -9.91 -41.87 0.11
N ILE A 701 -10.45 -42.28 -1.04
CA ILE A 701 -11.75 -42.96 -1.14
C ILE A 701 -11.70 -44.31 -0.42
N LYS A 702 -10.57 -45.01 -0.49
CA LYS A 702 -10.44 -46.37 0.06
C LYS A 702 -10.43 -46.34 1.58
N ASN A 703 -9.71 -45.38 2.17
CA ASN A 703 -9.56 -45.26 3.61
C ASN A 703 -10.55 -44.26 4.24
N GLN A 704 -11.43 -43.66 3.43
CA GLN A 704 -12.38 -42.60 3.82
C GLN A 704 -11.70 -41.50 4.63
N LYS A 705 -10.53 -41.07 4.17
CA LYS A 705 -9.67 -40.16 4.91
C LYS A 705 -9.31 -38.96 4.05
N GLU A 706 -9.47 -37.80 4.65
CA GLU A 706 -8.91 -36.57 4.10
C GLU A 706 -7.39 -36.54 4.25
N LEU A 707 -6.71 -36.32 3.12
CA LEU A 707 -5.26 -36.27 3.05
C LEU A 707 -4.72 -34.85 3.20
N SER A 708 -5.38 -33.88 2.56
CA SER A 708 -5.05 -32.46 2.63
C SER A 708 -6.24 -31.63 2.15
N VAL A 709 -6.50 -30.51 2.82
CA VAL A 709 -7.43 -29.46 2.37
C VAL A 709 -6.61 -28.29 1.89
N LEU A 710 -7.08 -27.63 0.83
CA LEU A 710 -6.48 -26.43 0.29
C LEU A 710 -7.55 -25.41 -0.09
N LYS A 711 -7.17 -24.14 -0.01
CA LYS A 711 -8.05 -23.03 -0.43
C LYS A 711 -7.93 -22.83 -1.93
N PHE A 712 -9.07 -22.75 -2.61
CA PHE A 712 -9.17 -22.71 -4.06
C PHE A 712 -10.15 -21.64 -4.53
N ASN A 713 -9.79 -20.95 -5.61
CA ASN A 713 -10.64 -19.99 -6.32
C ASN A 713 -11.03 -20.54 -7.68
N ASP A 714 -12.22 -20.18 -8.17
CA ASP A 714 -12.58 -20.46 -9.55
C ASP A 714 -11.65 -19.67 -10.48
N VAL A 715 -11.15 -20.35 -11.51
CA VAL A 715 -10.09 -19.82 -12.37
C VAL A 715 -10.35 -20.17 -13.82
N GLU A 716 -9.89 -19.28 -14.71
CA GLU A 716 -10.07 -19.45 -16.15
C GLU A 716 -9.21 -20.57 -16.72
N ILE A 717 -9.68 -21.19 -17.81
CA ILE A 717 -8.93 -22.16 -18.61
C ILE A 717 -7.59 -21.53 -19.05
N GLY A 718 -6.52 -22.32 -18.98
CA GLY A 718 -5.17 -21.92 -19.30
C GLY A 718 -4.48 -21.07 -18.22
N THR A 719 -5.00 -21.07 -16.99
CA THR A 719 -4.37 -20.41 -15.84
C THR A 719 -3.56 -21.42 -15.03
N MET A 720 -2.35 -21.03 -14.65
CA MET A 720 -1.50 -21.80 -13.75
C MET A 720 -1.52 -21.16 -12.36
N ILE A 721 -1.83 -21.95 -11.33
CA ILE A 721 -2.04 -21.46 -9.97
C ILE A 721 -1.14 -22.24 -9.03
N ALA A 722 -0.63 -21.57 -8.01
CA ALA A 722 0.01 -22.21 -6.88
C ALA A 722 -0.82 -21.95 -5.62
N SER A 723 -1.27 -23.00 -4.94
CA SER A 723 -1.97 -22.90 -3.66
C SER A 723 -1.47 -23.98 -2.71
N ASP A 724 -1.16 -23.60 -1.46
CA ASP A 724 -0.70 -24.49 -0.39
C ASP A 724 0.47 -25.43 -0.75
N GLY A 725 1.33 -24.97 -1.68
CA GLY A 725 2.48 -25.73 -2.19
C GLY A 725 2.15 -26.73 -3.30
N PHE A 726 0.97 -26.63 -3.92
CA PHE A 726 0.56 -27.37 -5.10
C PHE A 726 0.46 -26.45 -6.32
N GLN A 727 0.98 -26.90 -7.45
CA GLN A 727 0.80 -26.24 -8.73
C GLN A 727 -0.32 -26.91 -9.55
N PHE A 728 -1.23 -26.09 -10.05
CA PHE A 728 -2.36 -26.49 -10.88
C PHE A 728 -2.27 -25.84 -12.26
N LEU A 729 -2.71 -26.53 -13.30
CA LEU A 729 -3.04 -25.95 -14.60
C LEU A 729 -4.53 -26.17 -14.87
N GLN A 730 -5.31 -25.11 -14.96
CA GLN A 730 -6.72 -25.19 -15.29
C GLN A 730 -6.87 -25.51 -16.78
N LEU A 731 -7.48 -26.64 -17.12
CA LEU A 731 -7.89 -26.99 -18.48
C LEU A 731 -9.42 -27.07 -18.56
N SER A 732 -9.95 -27.22 -19.77
CA SER A 732 -11.39 -27.23 -20.03
C SER A 732 -12.15 -28.32 -19.28
N ASP A 733 -11.49 -29.43 -18.91
CA ASP A 733 -12.10 -30.52 -18.17
C ASP A 733 -11.70 -30.59 -16.68
N GLY A 734 -11.01 -29.56 -16.17
CA GLY A 734 -10.73 -29.36 -14.74
C GLY A 734 -9.29 -28.95 -14.42
N PRO A 735 -8.96 -28.80 -13.12
CA PRO A 735 -7.62 -28.44 -12.67
C PRO A 735 -6.68 -29.66 -12.70
N TYR A 736 -5.65 -29.60 -13.53
CA TYR A 736 -4.59 -30.61 -13.59
C TYR A 736 -3.53 -30.31 -12.55
N ILE A 737 -3.10 -31.33 -11.81
CA ILE A 737 -2.31 -31.19 -10.59
C ILE A 737 -0.90 -31.66 -10.87
N ARG A 738 0.11 -30.89 -10.48
CA ARG A 738 1.51 -31.29 -10.68
C ARG A 738 1.86 -32.51 -9.83
N ILE A 739 2.34 -33.56 -10.49
CA ILE A 739 2.63 -34.88 -9.90
C ILE A 739 3.72 -34.78 -8.81
N GLU A 740 4.74 -33.95 -9.01
CA GLU A 740 5.81 -33.77 -8.03
C GLU A 740 5.33 -33.20 -6.70
N ASP A 741 4.31 -32.33 -6.72
CA ASP A 741 3.79 -31.71 -5.50
C ASP A 741 2.97 -32.71 -4.69
N LEU A 742 2.18 -33.55 -5.38
CA LEU A 742 1.50 -34.71 -4.78
C LEU A 742 2.48 -35.67 -4.10
N LYS A 743 3.66 -35.91 -4.71
CA LYS A 743 4.72 -36.74 -4.12
C LYS A 743 5.39 -36.08 -2.91
N LYS A 744 5.76 -34.81 -3.03
CA LYS A 744 6.38 -34.04 -1.91
C LYS A 744 5.48 -33.99 -0.69
N LYS A 745 4.16 -33.92 -0.90
CA LYS A 745 3.14 -33.89 0.16
C LYS A 745 2.73 -35.28 0.65
N GLY A 746 3.31 -36.35 0.10
CA GLY A 746 3.03 -37.73 0.49
C GLY A 746 1.63 -38.23 0.12
N ILE A 747 0.94 -37.55 -0.80
CA ILE A 747 -0.40 -37.90 -1.28
C ILE A 747 -0.34 -39.09 -2.23
N ILE A 748 0.68 -39.13 -3.10
CA ILE A 748 1.01 -40.27 -3.96
C ILE A 748 2.47 -40.67 -3.78
N LYS A 749 2.82 -41.90 -4.20
CA LYS A 749 4.19 -42.42 -4.14
C LYS A 749 5.00 -42.12 -5.40
#